data_AF-A0A197STN7-F1
#
_entry.id   AF-A0A197STN7-F1
#
_cell.length_a   1.000
_cell.length_b   1.000
_cell.length_c   1.000
_cell.angle_alpha   90.00
_cell.angle_beta   90.00
_cell.angle_gamma   90.00
#
_symmetry.space_group_name_H-M   'P 1'
#
loop_
_entity.id
_entity.type
_entity.pdbx_description
1 polymer ?
#
loop_
_entity_poly.entity_id
_entity_poly.type
_entity_poly.pdbx_seq_one_letter_code
_entity_poly.pdbx_strand_id
1 'polypeptide(L)'
;MAQVLANPDGSLTMRQYVRPAFARVDGVWHTADATLKQGADGRLAPAAATFGISFSGGGTGPLATLAKDGGTLSLSWPDALPQPRVEGDTALYPEVLPGVDLTLRADVDGFAQHLVVKTREAAANPRLAELSLALHTAGARLKADAKGNLTATGTRSGARLFSAPAPTMWDSSHLPKQAAARLTRGVRPAAETAPPKLHAMGTEVTADRLRITPDAAMLKDPKTVFPVVIDPIFSGGGRNNWAMAYKQSGNSSIANTAYWNGGTFSDKLARVGHETSTNGTARSYFQLNTKGLAGSKIISAKFNVFNSYAWSCTKTPVELGLTGPISSATTWNNPPAWKQTLQEKTFAHGWSSTQCAAAGEDFDAGAIKTAVQAVADAGGNDITLGLRSRADFEGNEQSWKKFQNDPSLEITYNTAPKVDSSAAYQGSWAPGADGLVQVACATDPAAFPVVGNNGLTLTAKISDPEGGQITGAFQLKEYDTGTVIASPTSTVTAGGTAQARIDGSLLATGKRYTWSVQSRDGLDTSAWTTACGFGVDKAAPAQPTVTAADGHPLDVAELPARSDRTLTFASTDQGGVDGFCYALNQPLSVSDIKCPAGTYVKAGADGTATVTVKPSLWPANRLHVEAYDKAGNTSAYGGGSAPTDTTLIATDRPVFVHDAAGRVHGDLPGDLDGDGQVDLLATASDGTLRLLGGKGDGTLKAPRTIASGGWNGARPAHRGDFIAATDGQTMDGFEDFFVKTGNKLYLYPGDGNGMPLTTQRKELLRPTGKDNGPLTGPGGLCLDVKSGATVNGTPLQIYTCNATTAQDFQLTGGALKVLGKCAAAAGTDLASPVQLADCDGGPAQQWLDRGDGSLLNQGSGRCLDTAGGAVVKSTPAQILNCDGDATQDWAVPGTWAGTGQILTPRDADGMPGADLIVQEGEGMWLYSGTAEGPLAAEPGSYKLLPAKQFGFTSWDRFDFTSPGDVNGDGIPDLLGRHVTTDPASADYGKLYLYPGTRATDTSGNTTYGIGTRTVYGPSAWQSTNIPLFASTGNAQGTVVDTGTYLKFVPTTGQETPDFWAVFKAAPGGLRFYPGTPTGHGTSVIVGDTALTQDVVGLF
;
A
#
# COMPACT_ATOMS: atom_id res chain seq x y z
N MET A 1 9.17 27.60 18.59
CA MET A 1 9.08 29.07 18.51
C MET A 1 8.34 29.54 17.27
N ALA A 2 8.09 28.71 16.26
CA ALA A 2 7.09 28.97 15.23
C ALA A 2 5.89 28.06 15.46
N GLN A 3 4.68 28.56 15.22
CA GLN A 3 3.49 27.74 14.96
C GLN A 3 3.20 27.86 13.47
N VAL A 4 3.05 26.74 12.76
CA VAL A 4 2.64 26.75 11.35
C VAL A 4 1.25 26.11 11.27
N LEU A 5 0.31 26.82 10.66
CA LEU A 5 -1.08 26.40 10.52
C LEU A 5 -1.42 26.32 9.03
N ALA A 6 -2.06 25.23 8.61
CA ALA A 6 -2.65 25.16 7.29
C ALA A 6 -3.98 25.91 7.29
N ASN A 7 -4.14 26.84 6.36
CA ASN A 7 -5.37 27.60 6.18
C ASN A 7 -6.33 26.85 5.24
N PRO A 8 -7.66 27.10 5.31
CA PRO A 8 -8.63 26.46 4.42
C PRO A 8 -8.42 26.73 2.93
N ASP A 9 -7.72 27.81 2.58
CA ASP A 9 -7.43 28.21 1.20
C ASP A 9 -6.16 27.55 0.63
N GLY A 10 -5.51 26.67 1.39
CA GLY A 10 -4.28 25.96 0.99
C GLY A 10 -2.98 26.66 1.39
N SER A 11 -3.04 27.93 1.81
CA SER A 11 -1.84 28.65 2.28
C SER A 11 -1.42 28.21 3.68
N LEU A 12 -0.16 28.50 4.06
CA LEU A 12 0.32 28.30 5.42
C LEU A 12 0.48 29.63 6.16
N THR A 13 0.06 29.67 7.42
CA THR A 13 0.35 30.77 8.34
C THR A 13 1.41 30.35 9.35
N MET A 14 2.59 30.96 9.26
CA MET A 14 3.65 30.86 10.27
C MET A 14 3.57 32.01 11.27
N ARG A 15 3.40 31.69 12.55
CA ARG A 15 3.53 32.62 13.68
C ARG A 15 4.85 32.38 14.38
N GLN A 16 5.80 33.28 14.17
CA GLN A 16 7.10 33.25 14.83
C GLN A 16 7.05 34.09 16.11
N TYR A 17 7.37 33.47 17.25
CA TYR A 17 7.47 34.13 18.55
C TYR A 17 8.92 34.44 18.89
N VAL A 18 9.17 35.56 19.59
CA VAL A 18 10.50 35.90 20.13
C VAL A 18 10.89 34.99 21.31
N ARG A 19 9.93 34.58 22.14
CA ARG A 19 10.14 33.60 23.24
C ARG A 19 9.40 32.29 22.96
N PRO A 20 9.76 31.17 23.62
CA PRO A 20 9.00 29.95 23.46
C PRO A 20 7.59 30.08 24.04
N ALA A 21 6.58 30.02 23.18
CA ALA A 21 5.17 29.97 23.58
C ALA A 21 4.69 28.55 23.94
N PHE A 22 5.43 27.52 23.49
CA PHE A 22 5.08 26.12 23.68
C PHE A 22 6.30 25.30 24.10
N ALA A 23 6.06 24.32 24.97
CA ALA A 23 7.03 23.36 25.46
C ALA A 23 6.51 21.94 25.23
N ARG A 24 7.41 21.01 24.90
CA ARG A 24 7.05 19.60 24.75
C ARG A 24 7.36 18.85 26.04
N VAL A 25 6.33 18.42 26.75
CA VAL A 25 6.43 17.66 28.01
C VAL A 25 5.85 16.28 27.73
N ASP A 26 6.61 15.22 28.04
CA ASP A 26 6.23 13.81 27.82
C ASP A 26 5.71 13.50 26.40
N GLY A 27 6.32 14.14 25.40
CA GLY A 27 5.96 13.95 23.99
C GLY A 27 4.76 14.78 23.50
N VAL A 28 4.10 15.53 24.39
CA VAL A 28 2.92 16.37 24.08
C VAL A 28 3.27 17.85 24.15
N TRP A 29 2.71 18.66 23.25
CA TRP A 29 2.89 20.12 23.28
C TRP A 29 1.93 20.78 24.28
N HIS A 30 2.49 21.55 25.19
CA HIS A 30 1.76 22.40 26.14
C HIS A 30 2.11 23.87 25.92
N THR A 31 1.22 24.78 26.31
CA THR A 31 1.60 26.19 26.51
C THR A 31 2.72 26.25 27.54
N ALA A 32 3.76 27.03 27.24
CA ALA A 32 4.90 27.14 28.13
C ALA A 32 4.48 27.80 29.47
N ASP A 33 4.89 27.21 30.60
CA ASP A 33 4.47 27.59 31.95
C ASP A 33 5.64 27.44 32.93
N ALA A 34 6.07 28.55 33.52
CA ALA A 34 7.19 28.60 34.46
C ALA A 34 6.81 28.25 35.91
N THR A 35 5.52 28.03 36.20
CA THR A 35 5.03 27.75 37.57
C THR A 35 5.66 26.48 38.11
N LEU A 36 6.31 26.57 39.28
CA LEU A 36 7.00 25.44 39.89
C LEU A 36 6.02 24.44 40.48
N LYS A 37 6.23 23.16 40.14
CA LYS A 37 5.53 22.00 40.70
C LYS A 37 6.53 21.05 41.32
N GLN A 38 6.16 20.43 42.44
CA GLN A 38 6.96 19.39 43.06
C GLN A 38 6.73 18.05 42.38
N GLY A 39 7.81 17.43 41.90
CA GLY A 39 7.80 16.10 41.30
C GLY A 39 7.81 14.98 42.35
N ALA A 40 7.57 13.75 41.89
CA ALA A 40 7.60 12.56 42.75
C ALA A 40 8.99 12.27 43.35
N ASP A 41 10.06 12.78 42.73
CA ASP A 41 11.44 12.73 43.22
C ASP A 41 11.75 13.81 44.27
N GLY A 42 10.75 14.61 44.66
CA GLY A 42 10.87 15.70 45.62
C GLY A 42 11.51 16.97 45.06
N ARG A 43 11.95 16.98 43.79
CA ARG A 43 12.51 18.17 43.12
C ARG A 43 11.40 19.11 42.64
N LEU A 44 11.73 20.37 42.45
CA LEU A 44 10.82 21.38 41.91
C LEU A 44 11.13 21.60 40.43
N ALA A 45 10.13 21.59 39.55
CA ALA A 45 10.32 21.84 38.12
C ALA A 45 9.21 22.74 37.57
N PRO A 46 9.48 23.56 36.53
CA PRO A 46 8.44 24.30 35.84
C PRO A 46 7.37 23.37 35.26
N ALA A 47 6.11 23.79 35.27
CA ALA A 47 5.00 23.01 34.76
C ALA A 47 5.13 22.67 33.25
N ALA A 48 5.72 23.58 32.45
CA ALA A 48 6.03 23.34 31.05
C ALA A 48 7.21 24.22 30.57
N ALA A 49 8.45 23.71 30.69
CA ALA A 49 9.66 24.35 30.18
C ALA A 49 10.16 23.70 28.88
N THR A 50 10.85 24.48 28.05
CA THR A 50 11.37 24.07 26.73
C THR A 50 12.50 23.05 26.76
N PHE A 51 13.09 22.82 27.94
CA PHE A 51 14.08 21.81 28.21
C PHE A 51 14.02 21.49 29.72
N GLY A 52 14.76 20.46 30.16
CA GLY A 52 14.70 20.02 31.55
C GLY A 52 15.29 21.08 32.48
N ILE A 53 14.47 21.62 33.39
CA ILE A 53 14.86 22.54 34.46
C ILE A 53 14.35 21.96 35.77
N SER A 54 15.22 21.77 36.76
CA SER A 54 14.78 21.35 38.10
C SER A 54 15.61 21.97 39.21
N PHE A 55 14.96 22.35 40.30
CA PHE A 55 15.55 22.88 41.52
C PHE A 55 15.45 21.86 42.66
N SER A 56 16.33 22.02 43.67
CA SER A 56 16.35 21.15 44.85
C SER A 56 15.08 21.27 45.69
N GLY A 57 14.57 20.16 46.23
CA GLY A 57 13.55 20.19 47.30
C GLY A 57 14.12 20.45 48.71
N GLY A 58 15.44 20.70 48.82
CA GLY A 58 16.21 20.71 50.06
C GLY A 58 17.16 19.50 50.15
N GLY A 59 18.01 19.47 51.17
CA GLY A 59 19.02 18.43 51.38
C GLY A 59 20.30 18.61 50.55
N THR A 60 21.06 17.54 50.35
CA THR A 60 22.40 17.57 49.73
C THR A 60 22.40 17.40 48.20
N GLY A 61 21.23 17.30 47.58
CA GLY A 61 21.09 17.15 46.13
C GLY A 61 21.45 18.43 45.36
N PRO A 62 21.59 18.36 44.02
CA PRO A 62 21.92 19.52 43.21
C PRO A 62 20.91 20.66 43.37
N LEU A 63 21.43 21.87 43.59
CA LEU A 63 20.69 23.12 43.74
C LEU A 63 19.82 23.36 42.50
N ALA A 64 20.41 23.29 41.31
CA ALA A 64 19.73 23.42 40.03
C ALA A 64 20.35 22.50 38.99
N THR A 65 19.51 21.91 38.13
CA THR A 65 19.92 21.07 37.00
C THR A 65 19.22 21.53 35.72
N LEU A 66 20.02 21.74 34.67
CA LEU A 66 19.58 22.00 33.30
C LEU A 66 19.94 20.81 32.41
N ALA A 67 18.99 20.34 31.60
CA ALA A 67 19.18 19.22 30.69
C ALA A 67 18.61 19.55 29.30
N LYS A 68 19.45 19.51 28.26
CA LYS A 68 19.08 19.85 26.88
C LYS A 68 19.94 19.09 25.87
N ASP A 69 19.32 18.52 24.84
CA ASP A 69 19.97 17.84 23.71
C ASP A 69 21.05 16.81 24.14
N GLY A 70 20.77 16.06 25.20
CA GLY A 70 21.67 15.04 25.76
C GLY A 70 22.83 15.58 26.61
N GLY A 71 22.94 16.90 26.78
CA GLY A 71 23.86 17.55 27.70
C GLY A 71 23.18 18.00 29.00
N THR A 72 23.85 17.83 30.13
CA THR A 72 23.39 18.25 31.45
C THR A 72 24.40 19.18 32.13
N LEU A 73 23.88 20.13 32.90
CA LEU A 73 24.63 21.02 33.76
C LEU A 73 23.91 21.09 35.11
N SER A 74 24.60 20.70 36.18
CA SER A 74 24.09 20.74 37.54
C SER A 74 25.01 21.60 38.41
N LEU A 75 24.41 22.50 39.18
CA LEU A 75 25.07 23.29 40.21
C LEU A 75 24.63 22.77 41.57
N SER A 76 25.57 22.62 42.50
CA SER A 76 25.28 22.23 43.89
C SER A 76 25.76 23.29 44.87
N TRP A 77 24.94 23.56 45.88
CA TRP A 77 25.33 24.37 47.03
C TRP A 77 26.28 23.57 47.93
N PRO A 78 27.30 24.18 48.56
CA PRO A 78 28.29 23.43 49.34
C PRO A 78 27.76 22.70 50.57
N ASP A 79 26.69 23.21 51.18
CA ASP A 79 26.04 22.59 52.34
C ASP A 79 24.67 22.02 51.98
N ALA A 80 24.09 21.24 52.89
CA ALA A 80 22.70 20.79 52.75
C ALA A 80 21.76 22.01 52.70
N LEU A 81 20.93 22.05 51.67
CA LEU A 81 19.94 23.11 51.47
C LEU A 81 18.76 22.92 52.45
N PRO A 82 18.21 24.01 53.00
CA PRO A 82 16.96 23.97 53.74
C PRO A 82 15.80 23.62 52.80
N GLN A 83 14.64 23.25 53.36
CA GLN A 83 13.44 23.09 52.52
C GLN A 83 13.01 24.45 51.94
N PRO A 84 12.73 24.55 50.64
CA PRO A 84 12.35 25.79 50.01
C PRO A 84 10.88 26.17 50.30
N ARG A 85 10.61 27.47 50.33
CA ARG A 85 9.25 28.02 50.22
C ARG A 85 8.97 28.32 48.76
N VAL A 86 7.88 27.79 48.22
CA VAL A 86 7.54 27.91 46.79
C VAL A 86 6.34 28.82 46.59
N GLU A 87 6.48 29.81 45.70
CA GLU A 87 5.41 30.73 45.29
C GLU A 87 5.52 30.98 43.78
N GLY A 88 4.53 30.53 43.01
CA GLY A 88 4.51 30.69 41.56
C GLY A 88 5.72 30.07 40.86
N ASP A 89 6.53 30.89 40.20
CA ASP A 89 7.77 30.52 39.49
C ASP A 89 9.01 30.50 40.40
N THR A 90 8.87 30.74 41.71
CA THR A 90 9.99 31.06 42.62
C THR A 90 10.11 30.08 43.78
N ALA A 91 11.34 29.65 44.09
CA ALA A 91 11.72 28.83 45.24
C ALA A 91 12.74 29.56 46.14
N LEU A 92 12.37 29.82 47.39
CA LEU A 92 13.19 30.50 48.41
C LEU A 92 13.76 29.51 49.43
N TYR A 93 15.07 29.41 49.52
CA TYR A 93 15.84 28.65 50.51
C TYR A 93 16.32 29.62 51.61
N PRO A 94 15.72 29.59 52.81
CA PRO A 94 16.03 30.56 53.86
C PRO A 94 17.32 30.23 54.60
N GLU A 95 18.12 31.23 54.95
CA GLU A 95 19.31 31.07 55.81
C GLU A 95 20.33 30.03 55.28
N VAL A 96 20.57 30.01 53.96
CA VAL A 96 21.64 29.16 53.37
C VAL A 96 23.04 29.53 53.87
N LEU A 97 23.19 30.76 54.35
CA LEU A 97 24.21 31.19 55.30
C LEU A 97 23.50 32.06 56.36
N PRO A 98 24.07 32.23 57.56
CA PRO A 98 23.50 33.14 58.56
C PRO A 98 23.25 34.54 57.98
N GLY A 99 21.98 34.96 57.93
CA GLY A 99 21.54 36.23 57.38
C GLY A 99 21.53 36.34 55.84
N VAL A 100 21.63 35.22 55.12
CA VAL A 100 21.62 35.17 53.64
C VAL A 100 20.60 34.14 53.16
N ASP A 101 19.63 34.57 52.36
CA ASP A 101 18.70 33.68 51.66
C ASP A 101 19.17 33.41 50.22
N LEU A 102 18.74 32.28 49.67
CA LEU A 102 18.93 31.93 48.26
C LEU A 102 17.58 31.77 47.58
N THR A 103 17.36 32.43 46.48
CA THR A 103 16.12 32.35 45.69
C THR A 103 16.45 31.84 44.29
N LEU A 104 15.71 30.84 43.82
CA LEU A 104 15.74 30.39 42.43
C LEU A 104 14.42 30.73 41.76
N ARG A 105 14.48 31.41 40.63
CA ARG A 105 13.31 31.78 39.85
C ARG A 105 13.33 31.11 38.49
N ALA A 106 12.36 30.25 38.22
CA ALA A 106 12.20 29.58 36.95
C ALA A 106 11.71 30.53 35.85
N ASP A 107 12.10 30.20 34.63
CA ASP A 107 11.56 30.73 33.39
C ASP A 107 11.30 29.53 32.44
N VAL A 108 10.54 29.73 31.37
CA VAL A 108 10.20 28.63 30.44
C VAL A 108 11.41 28.12 29.65
N ASP A 109 12.52 28.85 29.67
CA ASP A 109 13.75 28.58 28.96
C ASP A 109 15.01 28.90 29.77
N GLY A 110 14.91 28.92 31.10
CA GLY A 110 16.05 29.21 31.98
C GLY A 110 15.66 29.41 33.43
N PHE A 111 16.58 29.96 34.22
CA PHE A 111 16.30 30.40 35.58
C PHE A 111 17.25 31.51 36.03
N ALA A 112 16.84 32.30 37.02
CA ALA A 112 17.68 33.25 37.72
C ALA A 112 17.97 32.76 39.15
N GLN A 113 19.15 33.08 39.67
CA GLN A 113 19.55 32.78 41.04
C GLN A 113 19.86 34.08 41.77
N HIS A 114 19.26 34.28 42.94
CA HIS A 114 19.52 35.46 43.78
C HIS A 114 19.99 35.04 45.17
N LEU A 115 21.18 35.49 45.59
CA LEU A 115 21.54 35.47 47.01
C LEU A 115 21.18 36.82 47.61
N VAL A 116 20.32 36.82 48.63
CA VAL A 116 19.83 38.01 49.32
C VAL A 116 20.55 38.13 50.66
N VAL A 117 21.58 38.98 50.70
CA VAL A 117 22.33 39.29 51.93
C VAL A 117 21.54 40.32 52.72
N LYS A 118 20.96 39.92 53.85
CA LYS A 118 19.94 40.71 54.57
C LYS A 118 20.53 41.90 55.31
N THR A 119 21.74 41.76 55.84
CA THR A 119 22.36 42.75 56.72
C THR A 119 23.86 42.88 56.48
N ARG A 120 24.45 43.92 57.06
CA ARG A 120 25.89 44.18 57.00
C ARG A 120 26.70 43.12 57.77
N GLU A 121 26.16 42.59 58.85
CA GLU A 121 26.76 41.47 59.60
C GLU A 121 26.82 40.22 58.74
N ALA A 122 25.75 39.93 57.98
CA ALA A 122 25.73 38.82 57.03
C ALA A 122 26.76 39.01 55.90
N ALA A 123 26.96 40.25 55.44
CA ALA A 123 27.96 40.59 54.42
C ALA A 123 29.42 40.35 54.86
N ALA A 124 29.69 40.31 56.17
CA ALA A 124 31.01 40.00 56.72
C ALA A 124 31.33 38.48 56.73
N ASN A 125 30.38 37.63 56.33
CA ASN A 125 30.60 36.18 56.27
C ASN A 125 31.72 35.87 55.26
N PRO A 126 32.80 35.17 55.66
CA PRO A 126 33.93 34.90 54.77
C PRO A 126 33.55 34.09 53.53
N ARG A 127 32.44 33.33 53.58
CA ARG A 127 31.93 32.58 52.42
C ARG A 127 31.32 33.47 51.32
N LEU A 128 31.11 34.77 51.59
CA LEU A 128 30.70 35.75 50.57
C LEU A 128 31.88 36.42 49.88
N ALA A 129 33.12 36.21 50.34
CA ALA A 129 34.31 36.69 49.61
C ALA A 129 34.51 35.89 48.31
N GLU A 130 34.09 34.63 48.30
CA GLU A 130 34.11 33.77 47.13
C GLU A 130 33.01 32.70 47.24
N LEU A 131 32.06 32.73 46.32
CA LEU A 131 30.98 31.75 46.21
C LEU A 131 31.42 30.63 45.29
N SER A 132 31.71 29.47 45.86
CA SER A 132 32.10 28.27 45.11
C SER A 132 30.92 27.30 45.01
N LEU A 133 30.33 27.17 43.82
CA LEU A 133 29.30 26.16 43.52
C LEU A 133 29.97 24.93 42.89
N ALA A 134 29.64 23.73 43.36
CA ALA A 134 30.10 22.53 42.68
C ALA A 134 29.38 22.39 41.34
N LEU A 135 30.13 22.13 40.28
CA LEU A 135 29.67 22.04 38.90
C LEU A 135 29.82 20.59 38.43
N HIS A 136 28.71 20.01 38.01
CA HIS A 136 28.71 18.72 37.33
C HIS A 136 28.13 18.88 35.93
N THR A 137 28.88 18.45 34.93
CA THR A 137 28.42 18.46 33.53
C THR A 137 28.55 17.07 32.93
N ALA A 138 27.53 16.59 32.24
CA ALA A 138 27.61 15.38 31.42
C ALA A 138 27.18 15.72 29.99
N GLY A 139 27.94 15.29 28.97
CA GLY A 139 27.65 15.64 27.57
C GLY A 139 27.75 17.15 27.24
N ALA A 140 28.20 17.98 28.18
CA ALA A 140 28.30 19.43 28.05
C ALA A 140 29.64 19.95 28.60
N ARG A 141 30.09 21.12 28.13
CA ARG A 141 31.25 21.85 28.66
C ARG A 141 30.91 23.31 28.88
N LEU A 142 31.04 23.79 30.12
CA LEU A 142 30.86 25.19 30.49
C LEU A 142 32.19 25.96 30.38
N LYS A 143 32.14 27.21 29.91
CA LYS A 143 33.28 28.15 29.89
C LYS A 143 32.81 29.55 30.25
N ALA A 144 33.70 30.33 30.88
CA ALA A 144 33.56 31.78 31.03
C ALA A 144 34.41 32.51 29.96
N ASP A 145 33.90 33.61 29.41
CA ASP A 145 34.68 34.51 28.55
C ASP A 145 35.43 35.59 29.37
N ALA A 146 36.23 36.43 28.69
CA ALA A 146 37.01 37.50 29.34
C ALA A 146 36.16 38.58 30.03
N LYS A 147 34.85 38.63 29.74
CA LYS A 147 33.89 39.55 30.37
C LYS A 147 33.06 38.86 31.47
N GLY A 148 33.29 37.57 31.73
CA GLY A 148 32.58 36.79 32.73
C GLY A 148 31.31 36.10 32.23
N ASN A 149 30.98 36.17 30.94
CA ASN A 149 29.78 35.50 30.41
C ASN A 149 30.02 33.98 30.33
N LEU A 150 29.02 33.19 30.72
CA LEU A 150 29.09 31.73 30.68
C LEU A 150 28.45 31.18 29.40
N THR A 151 29.08 30.16 28.80
CA THR A 151 28.52 29.41 27.68
C THR A 151 28.77 27.92 27.88
N ALA A 152 27.69 27.13 27.82
CA ALA A 152 27.74 25.67 27.81
C ALA A 152 27.58 25.15 26.38
N THR A 153 28.46 24.23 25.96
CA THR A 153 28.46 23.62 24.61
C THR A 153 28.35 22.11 24.70
N GLY A 154 27.62 21.49 23.77
CA GLY A 154 27.51 20.04 23.68
C GLY A 154 28.82 19.43 23.22
N THR A 155 29.32 18.43 23.94
CA THR A 155 30.65 17.86 23.65
C THR A 155 30.69 17.03 22.37
N ARG A 156 29.54 16.55 21.89
CA ARG A 156 29.41 15.83 20.61
C ARG A 156 28.98 16.72 19.45
N SER A 157 28.02 17.62 19.67
CA SER A 157 27.41 18.43 18.61
C SER A 157 28.14 19.75 18.35
N GLY A 158 28.96 20.22 19.30
CA GLY A 158 29.53 21.58 19.28
C GLY A 158 28.50 22.69 19.43
N ALA A 159 27.20 22.36 19.53
CA ALA A 159 26.12 23.33 19.62
C ALA A 159 26.09 23.97 21.01
N ARG A 160 25.69 25.25 21.07
CA ARG A 160 25.44 25.95 22.34
C ARG A 160 24.19 25.38 23.01
N LEU A 161 24.35 24.87 24.24
CA LEU A 161 23.27 24.31 25.05
C LEU A 161 22.67 25.36 25.99
N PHE A 162 23.51 26.07 26.74
CA PHE A 162 23.11 27.08 27.74
C PHE A 162 24.03 28.31 27.68
N SER A 163 23.56 29.45 28.18
CA SER A 163 24.35 30.68 28.31
C SER A 163 23.90 31.52 29.50
N ALA A 164 24.83 32.25 30.12
CA ALA A 164 24.56 33.23 31.17
C ALA A 164 25.37 34.51 30.90
N PRO A 165 24.84 35.71 31.15
CA PRO A 165 25.68 36.90 31.24
C PRO A 165 26.59 36.83 32.47
N ALA A 166 27.59 37.73 32.51
CA ALA A 166 28.39 37.92 33.71
C ALA A 166 27.50 38.21 34.93
N PRO A 167 27.69 37.51 36.06
CA PRO A 167 26.96 37.76 37.30
C PRO A 167 27.17 39.19 37.79
N THR A 168 26.11 39.78 38.35
CA THR A 168 26.17 41.13 38.91
C THR A 168 25.63 41.16 40.34
N MET A 169 25.98 42.20 41.08
CA MET A 169 25.40 42.46 42.40
C MET A 169 25.01 43.92 42.58
N TRP A 170 24.06 44.17 43.48
CA TRP A 170 23.57 45.51 43.77
C TRP A 170 22.98 45.67 45.17
N ASP A 171 22.93 46.92 45.64
CA ASP A 171 22.38 47.29 46.94
C ASP A 171 20.95 47.82 46.81
N SER A 172 20.23 47.88 47.92
CA SER A 172 18.82 48.30 47.97
C SER A 172 18.64 49.81 48.06
N SER A 173 19.66 50.62 47.75
CA SER A 173 19.61 52.08 47.88
C SER A 173 18.57 52.75 46.96
N HIS A 174 18.19 52.04 45.90
CA HIS A 174 17.15 52.41 44.94
C HIS A 174 15.72 52.01 45.37
N LEU A 175 15.53 51.27 46.49
CA LEU A 175 14.24 50.70 46.90
C LEU A 175 13.56 51.46 48.05
N PRO A 176 12.23 51.66 48.01
CA PRO A 176 11.44 52.04 49.19
C PRO A 176 11.54 50.98 50.30
N LYS A 177 11.51 51.40 51.58
CA LYS A 177 11.65 50.51 52.75
C LYS A 177 10.72 49.28 52.73
N GLN A 178 9.50 49.45 52.23
CA GLN A 178 8.50 48.37 52.12
C GLN A 178 8.86 47.34 51.02
N ALA A 179 9.52 47.77 49.94
CA ALA A 179 10.01 46.90 48.88
C ALA A 179 11.25 46.12 49.32
N ALA A 180 12.18 46.77 50.02
CA ALA A 180 13.34 46.12 50.63
C ALA A 180 12.94 45.02 51.64
N ALA A 181 11.90 45.25 52.44
CA ALA A 181 11.37 44.26 53.39
C ALA A 181 10.65 43.06 52.72
N ARG A 182 10.22 43.19 51.46
CA ARG A 182 9.63 42.09 50.69
C ARG A 182 10.69 41.17 50.09
N LEU A 183 11.84 41.72 49.69
CA LEU A 183 12.99 40.93 49.22
C LEU A 183 13.49 39.95 50.29
N THR A 184 13.53 40.37 51.56
CA THR A 184 13.87 39.50 52.70
C THR A 184 12.80 38.45 53.05
N ARG A 185 11.63 38.51 52.40
CA ARG A 185 10.55 37.52 52.54
C ARG A 185 10.40 36.65 51.28
N GLY A 186 11.25 36.83 50.27
CA GLY A 186 11.16 36.15 48.97
C GLY A 186 9.94 36.56 48.13
N VAL A 187 9.26 37.66 48.47
CA VAL A 187 8.03 38.12 47.79
C VAL A 187 8.35 39.28 46.85
N ARG A 188 7.72 39.30 45.67
CA ARG A 188 7.88 40.35 44.66
C ARG A 188 7.42 41.73 45.21
N PRO A 189 8.24 42.80 45.07
CA PRO A 189 7.77 44.18 45.26
C PRO A 189 6.75 44.55 44.18
N ALA A 190 5.62 45.14 44.57
CA ALA A 190 4.52 45.46 43.65
C ALA A 190 4.69 46.80 42.90
N ALA A 191 5.74 47.59 43.18
CA ALA A 191 5.95 48.92 42.63
C ALA A 191 7.33 49.07 41.96
N GLU A 192 7.38 49.91 40.92
CA GLU A 192 8.58 50.24 40.13
C GLU A 192 9.62 51.00 40.98
N THR A 193 10.89 50.65 40.82
CA THR A 193 12.04 51.29 41.48
C THR A 193 13.16 51.48 40.47
N ALA A 194 13.96 52.54 40.62
CA ALA A 194 15.05 52.85 39.70
C ALA A 194 16.02 51.66 39.57
N PRO A 195 16.60 51.38 38.39
CA PRO A 195 17.52 50.26 38.25
C PRO A 195 18.71 50.42 39.21
N PRO A 196 19.12 49.37 39.91
CA PRO A 196 20.26 49.45 40.81
C PRO A 196 21.54 49.83 40.06
N LYS A 197 22.48 50.47 40.76
CA LYS A 197 23.87 50.50 40.31
C LYS A 197 24.45 49.09 40.42
N LEU A 198 24.78 48.51 39.27
CA LEU A 198 25.33 47.15 39.19
C LEU A 198 26.84 47.16 39.36
N HIS A 199 27.33 46.22 40.15
CA HIS A 199 28.74 45.89 40.27
C HIS A 199 28.96 44.52 39.63
N ALA A 200 29.82 44.46 38.61
CA ALA A 200 30.17 43.20 37.95
C ALA A 200 30.99 42.33 38.91
N MET A 201 30.73 41.02 38.90
CA MET A 201 31.44 40.06 39.75
C MET A 201 32.44 39.23 38.95
N GLY A 202 33.54 38.85 39.60
CA GLY A 202 34.49 37.91 39.01
C GLY A 202 33.85 36.55 38.80
N THR A 203 34.14 35.89 37.68
CA THR A 203 33.60 34.55 37.38
C THR A 203 34.69 33.65 36.81
N GLU A 204 34.85 32.47 37.41
CA GLU A 204 35.81 31.47 36.97
C GLU A 204 35.14 30.09 36.90
N VAL A 205 35.42 29.34 35.84
CA VAL A 205 34.90 27.97 35.62
C VAL A 205 36.06 27.00 35.58
N THR A 206 36.07 26.05 36.51
CA THR A 206 36.95 24.87 36.47
C THR A 206 36.16 23.64 36.01
N ALA A 207 36.82 22.47 35.94
CA ALA A 207 36.15 21.23 35.54
C ALA A 207 35.02 20.80 36.51
N ASP A 208 35.13 21.17 37.78
CA ASP A 208 34.29 20.71 38.88
C ASP A 208 33.61 21.85 39.66
N ARG A 209 33.88 23.13 39.34
CA ARG A 209 33.32 24.28 40.08
C ARG A 209 33.03 25.49 39.20
N LEU A 210 32.05 26.26 39.66
CA LEU A 210 31.79 27.64 39.25
C LEU A 210 32.09 28.54 40.44
N ARG A 211 33.12 29.40 40.33
CA ARG A 211 33.45 30.41 41.34
C ARG A 211 32.91 31.76 40.91
N ILE A 212 32.23 32.43 41.84
CA ILE A 212 31.76 33.80 41.69
C ILE A 212 32.40 34.63 42.81
N THR A 213 32.98 35.77 42.46
CA THR A 213 33.66 36.66 43.41
C THR A 213 32.88 37.96 43.54
N PRO A 214 32.05 38.11 44.61
CA PRO A 214 31.36 39.35 44.90
C PRO A 214 32.30 40.54 45.11
N ASP A 215 31.84 41.74 44.77
CA ASP A 215 32.57 42.99 44.97
C ASP A 215 32.69 43.31 46.48
N ALA A 216 33.86 42.99 47.04
CA ALA A 216 34.18 43.24 48.44
C ALA A 216 34.21 44.73 48.80
N ALA A 217 34.48 45.63 47.85
CA ALA A 217 34.47 47.07 48.10
C ALA A 217 33.04 47.54 48.34
N MET A 218 32.10 47.05 47.55
CA MET A 218 30.67 47.32 47.72
C MET A 218 30.12 46.74 49.02
N LEU A 219 30.46 45.51 49.40
CA LEU A 219 29.97 44.91 50.65
C LEU A 219 30.49 45.63 51.91
N LYS A 220 31.68 46.23 51.84
CA LYS A 220 32.31 46.94 52.97
C LYS A 220 32.00 48.43 53.02
N ASP A 221 31.48 49.03 51.95
CA ASP A 221 31.17 50.46 51.90
C ASP A 221 30.12 50.82 52.96
N PRO A 222 30.40 51.78 53.88
CA PRO A 222 29.43 52.27 54.86
C PRO A 222 28.12 52.79 54.24
N LYS A 223 28.12 53.19 52.97
CA LYS A 223 26.95 53.71 52.24
C LYS A 223 26.04 52.63 51.67
N THR A 224 26.49 51.37 51.63
CA THR A 224 25.71 50.25 51.09
C THR A 224 24.43 50.03 51.88
N VAL A 225 23.31 50.00 51.17
CA VAL A 225 21.97 49.79 51.74
C VAL A 225 21.56 48.33 51.58
N PHE A 226 21.32 47.64 52.69
CA PHE A 226 20.90 46.24 52.69
C PHE A 226 19.36 46.10 52.56
N PRO A 227 18.85 45.02 51.93
CA PRO A 227 19.58 43.85 51.46
C PRO A 227 20.42 44.08 50.19
N VAL A 228 21.54 43.36 50.07
CA VAL A 228 22.35 43.29 48.83
C VAL A 228 21.97 42.02 48.09
N VAL A 229 21.78 42.10 46.77
CA VAL A 229 21.44 40.95 45.93
C VAL A 229 22.60 40.62 45.01
N ILE A 230 22.94 39.33 44.92
CA ILE A 230 23.97 38.75 44.05
C ILE A 230 23.24 37.85 43.04
N ASP A 231 23.38 38.13 41.74
CA ASP A 231 22.56 37.55 40.67
C ASP A 231 23.37 37.01 39.47
N PRO A 232 23.51 35.68 39.36
CA PRO A 232 23.73 35.01 38.07
C PRO A 232 22.41 34.50 37.45
N ILE A 233 22.27 34.67 36.13
CA ILE A 233 21.10 34.20 35.34
C ILE A 233 21.54 33.16 34.30
N PHE A 234 20.89 31.99 34.21
CA PHE A 234 21.15 30.98 33.18
C PHE A 234 19.97 30.83 32.20
N SER A 235 20.24 30.79 30.88
CA SER A 235 19.23 30.58 29.84
C SER A 235 19.63 29.51 28.83
N GLY A 236 18.65 28.94 28.12
CA GLY A 236 18.79 27.84 27.17
C GLY A 236 19.50 28.15 25.85
N GLY A 237 20.14 29.32 25.72
CA GLY A 237 21.07 29.67 24.64
C GLY A 237 20.56 29.55 23.20
N GLY A 238 19.26 29.35 22.96
CA GLY A 238 18.72 28.98 21.65
C GLY A 238 17.51 29.78 21.19
N ARG A 239 17.75 30.71 20.25
CA ARG A 239 16.85 31.30 19.24
C ARG A 239 15.96 32.51 19.67
N ASN A 240 15.80 33.42 18.70
CA ASN A 240 15.24 34.78 18.70
C ASN A 240 15.65 35.66 19.89
N ASN A 241 16.59 36.56 19.64
CA ASN A 241 17.02 37.52 20.64
C ASN A 241 16.26 38.84 20.49
N TRP A 242 16.20 39.58 21.56
CA TRP A 242 15.81 40.97 21.52
C TRP A 242 16.82 41.82 22.30
N ALA A 243 16.92 43.09 21.98
CA ALA A 243 17.82 44.02 22.64
C ALA A 243 17.09 45.32 22.93
N MET A 244 17.33 45.89 24.10
CA MET A 244 16.91 47.25 24.41
C MET A 244 18.10 48.21 24.32
N ALA A 245 17.94 49.29 23.56
CA ALA A 245 18.83 50.44 23.63
C ALA A 245 18.24 51.42 24.63
N TYR A 246 18.95 51.65 25.74
CA TYR A 246 18.48 52.54 26.81
C TYR A 246 19.57 53.53 27.21
N LYS A 247 19.20 54.79 27.38
CA LYS A 247 20.06 55.83 27.98
C LYS A 247 19.35 56.48 29.15
N GLN A 248 20.13 57.02 30.08
CA GLN A 248 19.64 57.88 31.14
C GLN A 248 20.44 59.19 31.11
N SER A 249 19.75 60.33 31.17
CA SER A 249 20.42 61.63 31.17
C SER A 249 21.42 61.74 32.32
N GLY A 250 22.64 62.20 32.03
CA GLY A 250 23.71 62.33 33.02
C GLY A 250 24.46 61.02 33.38
N ASN A 251 24.13 59.87 32.76
CA ASN A 251 24.79 58.60 33.04
C ASN A 251 25.25 57.88 31.75
N SER A 252 26.52 58.09 31.39
CA SER A 252 27.14 57.51 30.19
C SER A 252 27.38 56.00 30.29
N SER A 253 27.53 55.45 31.50
CA SER A 253 27.68 54.01 31.70
C SER A 253 26.43 53.25 31.27
N ILE A 254 25.23 53.79 31.56
CA ILE A 254 23.95 53.21 31.16
C ILE A 254 23.80 53.16 29.64
N ALA A 255 24.19 54.23 28.93
CA ALA A 255 24.11 54.28 27.47
C ALA A 255 25.04 53.27 26.77
N ASN A 256 26.07 52.78 27.46
CA ASN A 256 27.00 51.74 26.99
C ASN A 256 26.68 50.35 27.53
N THR A 257 25.63 50.19 28.35
CA THR A 257 25.18 48.90 28.84
C THR A 257 24.40 48.16 27.76
N ALA A 258 24.74 46.89 27.54
CA ALA A 258 23.99 46.01 26.65
C ALA A 258 22.83 45.36 27.41
N TYR A 259 21.60 45.75 27.08
CA TYR A 259 20.38 45.14 27.63
C TYR A 259 19.89 44.01 26.73
N TRP A 260 20.76 43.00 26.55
CA TRP A 260 20.47 41.81 25.74
C TRP A 260 19.39 40.96 26.44
N ASN A 261 18.33 40.61 25.71
CA ASN A 261 17.15 39.90 26.19
C ASN A 261 16.52 40.50 27.46
N GLY A 262 16.58 41.83 27.62
CA GLY A 262 15.99 42.56 28.75
C GLY A 262 16.97 42.90 29.88
N GLY A 263 18.20 42.37 29.84
CA GLY A 263 19.25 42.71 30.80
C GLY A 263 18.82 42.51 32.26
N THR A 264 19.12 43.50 33.11
CA THR A 264 18.90 43.48 34.58
C THR A 264 17.58 44.11 35.04
N PHE A 265 16.68 44.45 34.12
CA PHE A 265 15.35 44.93 34.50
C PHE A 265 14.52 43.77 35.05
N SER A 266 14.03 43.91 36.27
CA SER A 266 13.29 42.85 36.98
C SER A 266 11.98 42.42 36.31
N ASP A 267 11.40 43.29 35.48
CA ASP A 267 10.18 43.02 34.70
C ASP A 267 10.46 42.45 33.31
N LYS A 268 11.71 42.52 32.82
CA LYS A 268 12.15 42.11 31.48
C LYS A 268 11.27 42.63 30.33
N LEU A 269 10.56 43.75 30.50
CA LEU A 269 9.67 44.31 29.47
C LEU A 269 10.44 45.10 28.41
N ALA A 270 10.01 45.04 27.16
CA ALA A 270 10.49 45.92 26.10
C ALA A 270 9.97 47.35 26.31
N ARG A 271 10.74 48.36 25.94
CA ARG A 271 10.43 49.77 26.22
C ARG A 271 10.62 50.66 25.01
N VAL A 272 9.80 51.69 24.92
CA VAL A 272 9.80 52.71 23.87
C VAL A 272 9.51 54.07 24.48
N GLY A 273 10.22 55.12 24.03
CA GLY A 273 9.94 56.51 24.41
C GLY A 273 10.79 56.99 25.56
N HIS A 274 10.35 58.04 26.25
CA HIS A 274 11.09 58.71 27.32
C HIS A 274 10.27 58.82 28.60
N GLU A 275 10.87 58.65 29.78
CA GLU A 275 10.23 58.85 31.07
C GLU A 275 11.02 59.81 31.97
N THR A 276 10.31 60.56 32.81
CA THR A 276 10.86 61.66 33.62
C THR A 276 11.25 61.26 35.05
N SER A 277 10.86 60.06 35.51
CA SER A 277 11.18 59.56 36.86
C SER A 277 12.66 59.21 37.01
N THR A 278 13.28 58.65 35.96
CA THR A 278 14.72 58.42 35.90
C THR A 278 15.39 59.24 34.78
N ASN A 279 14.61 59.96 33.97
CA ASN A 279 15.08 60.72 32.80
C ASN A 279 15.68 59.78 31.73
N GLY A 280 15.05 58.62 31.54
CA GLY A 280 15.48 57.54 30.65
C GLY A 280 14.78 57.55 29.29
N THR A 281 15.47 57.12 28.23
CA THR A 281 14.90 56.94 26.89
C THR A 281 15.22 55.55 26.37
N ALA A 282 14.23 54.87 25.76
CA ALA A 282 14.35 53.49 25.29
C ALA A 282 13.90 53.27 23.84
N ARG A 283 14.56 52.33 23.17
CA ARG A 283 14.13 51.66 21.92
C ARG A 283 14.31 50.15 22.08
N SER A 284 13.48 49.36 21.41
CA SER A 284 13.56 47.89 21.48
C SER A 284 13.69 47.27 20.10
N TYR A 285 14.47 46.19 19.98
CA TYR A 285 14.74 45.50 18.71
C TYR A 285 14.57 44.00 18.88
N PHE A 286 13.97 43.34 17.90
CA PHE A 286 13.59 41.93 17.95
C PHE A 286 14.10 41.22 16.70
N GLN A 287 14.90 40.17 16.89
CA GLN A 287 15.31 39.26 15.82
C GLN A 287 14.32 38.10 15.72
N LEU A 288 13.75 37.90 14.55
CA LEU A 288 12.72 36.90 14.27
C LEU A 288 13.19 35.97 13.14
N ASN A 289 13.07 34.67 13.37
CA ASN A 289 13.42 33.63 12.41
C ASN A 289 12.44 33.58 11.22
N THR A 290 12.98 33.59 10.00
CA THR A 290 12.26 33.46 8.71
C THR A 290 12.70 32.23 7.91
N LYS A 291 13.48 31.33 8.52
CA LYS A 291 13.91 30.08 7.90
C LYS A 291 12.71 29.27 7.44
N GLY A 292 12.77 28.79 6.20
CA GLY A 292 11.70 27.99 5.58
C GLY A 292 10.84 28.77 4.60
N LEU A 293 11.00 30.10 4.50
CA LEU A 293 10.27 30.94 3.53
C LEU A 293 11.00 31.10 2.18
N ALA A 294 12.15 30.46 2.00
CA ALA A 294 12.97 30.66 0.81
C ALA A 294 12.22 30.24 -0.46
N GLY A 295 12.02 31.16 -1.39
CA GLY A 295 11.27 30.93 -2.64
C GLY A 295 9.74 30.91 -2.48
N SER A 296 9.21 31.13 -1.28
CA SER A 296 7.77 31.24 -1.04
C SER A 296 7.24 32.62 -1.42
N LYS A 297 5.99 32.65 -1.89
CA LYS A 297 5.22 33.88 -2.11
C LYS A 297 4.57 34.29 -0.80
N ILE A 298 4.93 35.46 -0.29
CA ILE A 298 4.32 36.02 0.91
C ILE A 298 2.96 36.62 0.52
N ILE A 299 1.91 36.16 1.18
CA ILE A 299 0.53 36.62 0.97
C ILE A 299 0.25 37.80 1.89
N SER A 300 0.58 37.67 3.17
CA SER A 300 0.45 38.71 4.20
C SER A 300 1.56 38.57 5.27
N ALA A 301 1.86 39.66 5.97
CA ALA A 301 2.74 39.64 7.14
C ALA A 301 2.31 40.69 8.16
N LYS A 302 2.30 40.33 9.44
CA LYS A 302 1.81 41.15 10.56
C LYS A 302 2.69 40.97 11.79
N PHE A 303 3.09 42.08 12.40
CA PHE A 303 3.86 42.10 13.65
C PHE A 303 2.94 42.48 14.82
N ASN A 304 2.78 41.56 15.77
CA ASN A 304 1.92 41.71 16.93
C ASN A 304 2.77 42.03 18.17
N VAL A 305 2.32 42.98 18.98
CA VAL A 305 2.97 43.34 20.24
C VAL A 305 1.93 43.64 21.32
N PHE A 306 2.19 43.28 22.57
CA PHE A 306 1.28 43.59 23.68
C PHE A 306 1.79 44.78 24.50
N ASN A 307 1.05 45.89 24.50
CA ASN A 307 1.39 47.07 25.29
C ASN A 307 0.82 46.92 26.71
N SER A 308 1.70 46.64 27.67
CA SER A 308 1.34 46.37 29.06
C SER A 308 1.22 47.62 29.92
N TYR A 309 1.85 48.73 29.51
CA TYR A 309 1.85 49.99 30.24
C TYR A 309 2.15 51.17 29.31
N ALA A 310 1.50 52.29 29.58
CA ALA A 310 1.77 53.59 28.99
C ALA A 310 1.81 54.64 30.11
N TRP A 311 2.56 55.73 29.92
CA TRP A 311 2.65 56.82 30.91
C TRP A 311 1.32 57.50 31.21
N SER A 312 0.39 57.48 30.26
CA SER A 312 -0.95 58.02 30.40
C SER A 312 -1.88 57.35 29.38
N CYS A 313 -3.17 57.70 29.41
CA CYS A 313 -4.08 57.34 28.32
C CYS A 313 -3.96 58.25 27.08
N THR A 314 -3.03 59.22 27.06
CA THR A 314 -2.76 60.06 25.88
C THR A 314 -2.01 59.25 24.84
N LYS A 315 -2.66 59.04 23.69
CA LYS A 315 -2.09 58.29 22.58
C LYS A 315 -0.90 59.05 21.97
N THR A 316 0.22 58.35 21.80
CA THR A 316 1.44 58.89 21.19
C THR A 316 2.02 57.89 20.18
N PRO A 317 2.70 58.36 19.12
CA PRO A 317 3.11 57.51 18.01
C PRO A 317 4.23 56.53 18.40
N VAL A 318 4.12 55.32 17.86
CA VAL A 318 5.11 54.24 17.90
C VAL A 318 5.40 53.80 16.47
N GLU A 319 6.67 53.79 16.09
CA GLU A 319 7.16 53.35 14.79
C GLU A 319 7.69 51.92 14.87
N LEU A 320 7.25 51.07 13.94
CA LEU A 320 7.87 49.79 13.61
C LEU A 320 8.80 49.98 12.42
N GLY A 321 10.05 49.54 12.53
CA GLY A 321 11.03 49.65 11.44
C GLY A 321 11.83 48.39 11.18
N LEU A 322 12.27 48.24 9.93
CA LEU A 322 13.27 47.26 9.52
C LEU A 322 14.66 47.79 9.92
N THR A 323 15.46 46.93 10.55
CA THR A 323 16.76 47.32 11.10
C THR A 323 17.90 46.39 10.64
N GLY A 324 19.14 46.78 10.94
CA GLY A 324 20.29 45.87 10.89
C GLY A 324 20.21 44.79 11.98
N PRO A 325 21.05 43.75 11.90
CA PRO A 325 21.07 42.68 12.90
C PRO A 325 21.47 43.22 14.29
N ILE A 326 20.98 42.56 15.33
CA ILE A 326 21.33 42.84 16.73
C ILE A 326 22.30 41.79 17.29
N SER A 327 23.03 42.15 18.35
CA SER A 327 23.93 41.25 19.06
C SER A 327 24.03 41.60 20.54
N SER A 328 24.72 40.79 21.34
CA SER A 328 25.01 41.10 22.75
C SER A 328 25.85 42.39 22.94
N ALA A 329 26.33 43.01 21.86
CA ALA A 329 27.00 44.31 21.87
C ALA A 329 26.06 45.49 21.54
N THR A 330 24.76 45.27 21.34
CA THR A 330 23.77 46.32 21.06
C THR A 330 23.54 47.18 22.32
N THR A 331 23.79 48.48 22.20
CA THR A 331 23.62 49.48 23.28
C THR A 331 22.94 50.74 22.73
N TRP A 332 22.71 51.76 23.57
CA TRP A 332 22.24 53.05 23.07
C TRP A 332 23.26 53.74 22.14
N ASN A 333 24.55 53.67 22.48
CA ASN A 333 25.63 54.25 21.67
C ASN A 333 26.09 53.35 20.51
N ASN A 334 25.65 52.10 20.49
CA ASN A 334 25.86 51.16 19.39
C ASN A 334 24.53 50.49 18.96
N PRO A 335 23.56 51.27 18.45
CA PRO A 335 22.27 50.73 18.02
C PRO A 335 22.38 50.11 16.62
N PRO A 336 21.52 49.13 16.26
CA PRO A 336 21.43 48.67 14.88
C PRO A 336 20.97 49.79 13.95
N ALA A 337 21.44 49.77 12.70
CA ALA A 337 21.03 50.76 11.70
C ALA A 337 19.52 50.67 11.43
N TRP A 338 18.81 51.80 11.50
CA TRP A 338 17.40 51.88 11.13
C TRP A 338 17.29 52.04 9.61
N LYS A 339 16.90 50.99 8.90
CA LYS A 339 16.90 50.97 7.43
C LYS A 339 15.65 51.63 6.85
N GLN A 340 14.50 51.32 7.43
CA GLN A 340 13.21 51.77 6.93
C GLN A 340 12.17 51.76 8.05
N THR A 341 11.32 52.78 8.14
CA THR A 341 10.09 52.71 8.93
C THR A 341 9.02 51.97 8.10
N LEU A 342 8.50 50.87 8.64
CA LEU A 342 7.52 50.02 7.96
C LEU A 342 6.09 50.50 8.24
N GLN A 343 5.81 50.97 9.46
CA GLN A 343 4.50 51.49 9.86
C GLN A 343 4.61 52.34 11.12
N GLU A 344 3.76 53.36 11.26
CA GLU A 344 3.54 54.13 12.48
C GLU A 344 2.11 53.89 12.98
N LYS A 345 1.92 53.68 14.28
CA LYS A 345 0.60 53.63 14.93
C LYS A 345 0.59 54.51 16.17
N THR A 346 -0.56 55.12 16.45
CA THR A 346 -0.76 56.02 17.60
C THR A 346 -1.73 55.39 18.59
N PHE A 347 -1.21 54.97 19.75
CA PHE A 347 -1.97 54.27 20.78
C PHE A 347 -1.38 54.52 22.17
N ALA A 348 -2.08 54.08 23.22
CA ALA A 348 -1.62 54.07 24.61
C ALA A 348 -2.45 53.06 25.41
N HIS A 349 -1.81 52.04 25.97
CA HIS A 349 -2.46 50.96 26.72
C HIS A 349 -1.73 50.67 28.04
N GLY A 350 -2.50 50.32 29.08
CA GLY A 350 -2.00 49.84 30.37
C GLY A 350 -1.83 50.90 31.47
N TRP A 351 -2.25 52.15 31.25
CA TRP A 351 -2.26 53.18 32.32
C TRP A 351 -3.47 53.04 33.26
N SER A 352 -4.66 52.71 32.72
CA SER A 352 -5.90 52.56 33.49
C SER A 352 -6.65 51.32 33.03
N SER A 353 -7.09 50.48 33.97
CA SER A 353 -7.86 49.27 33.68
C SER A 353 -9.26 49.55 33.09
N THR A 354 -9.74 50.79 33.18
CA THR A 354 -11.08 51.19 32.70
C THR A 354 -11.06 52.12 31.49
N GLN A 355 -10.03 52.95 31.33
CA GLN A 355 -9.98 53.96 30.26
C GLN A 355 -9.06 53.57 29.10
N CYS A 356 -7.96 52.88 29.39
CA CYS A 356 -6.99 52.44 28.38
C CYS A 356 -6.29 51.19 28.89
N ALA A 357 -7.06 50.10 29.02
CA ALA A 357 -6.54 48.83 29.52
C ALA A 357 -5.37 48.33 28.67
N ALA A 358 -4.51 47.51 29.27
CA ALA A 358 -3.43 46.83 28.56
C ALA A 358 -4.01 46.00 27.41
N ALA A 359 -3.42 46.09 26.22
CA ALA A 359 -3.96 45.48 25.01
C ALA A 359 -2.85 45.11 24.00
N GLY A 360 -3.18 44.19 23.10
CA GLY A 360 -2.40 43.90 21.91
C GLY A 360 -2.56 44.98 20.86
N GLU A 361 -1.51 45.20 20.08
CA GLU A 361 -1.47 46.10 18.93
C GLU A 361 -0.80 45.41 17.75
N ASP A 362 -1.41 45.58 16.58
CA ASP A 362 -1.07 44.86 15.36
C ASP A 362 -0.54 45.81 14.30
N PHE A 363 0.68 45.58 13.83
CA PHE A 363 1.26 46.26 12.69
C PHE A 363 1.12 45.36 11.45
N ASP A 364 0.37 45.80 10.46
CA ASP A 364 -0.13 45.04 9.31
C ASP A 364 0.01 45.77 7.96
N ALA A 365 0.81 46.84 7.90
CA ALA A 365 1.05 47.57 6.65
C ALA A 365 1.73 46.70 5.58
N GLY A 366 1.37 46.91 4.30
CA GLY A 366 1.96 46.18 3.16
C GLY A 366 3.49 46.31 3.01
N ALA A 367 4.10 47.33 3.61
CA ALA A 367 5.56 47.45 3.70
C ALA A 367 6.20 46.30 4.50
N ILE A 368 5.49 45.75 5.49
CA ILE A 368 5.95 44.60 6.29
C ILE A 368 5.99 43.35 5.42
N LYS A 369 4.91 43.07 4.66
CA LYS A 369 4.86 42.02 3.65
C LYS A 369 6.03 42.13 2.66
N THR A 370 6.28 43.34 2.15
CA THR A 370 7.36 43.60 1.18
C THR A 370 8.74 43.31 1.79
N ALA A 371 8.97 43.72 3.04
CA ALA A 371 10.22 43.44 3.74
C ALA A 371 10.42 41.92 3.97
N VAL A 372 9.36 41.19 4.32
CA VAL A 372 9.42 39.72 4.47
C VAL A 372 9.62 39.02 3.13
N GLN A 373 8.97 39.47 2.05
CA GLN A 373 9.18 38.92 0.70
C GLN A 373 10.64 39.07 0.26
N ALA A 374 11.26 40.23 0.48
CA ALA A 374 12.66 40.43 0.14
C ALA A 374 13.60 39.49 0.90
N VAL A 375 13.26 39.12 2.14
CA VAL A 375 14.01 38.11 2.91
C VAL A 375 13.80 36.70 2.34
N ALA A 376 12.57 36.36 1.96
CA ALA A 376 12.24 35.08 1.31
C ALA A 376 12.96 34.89 -0.03
N ASP A 377 12.96 35.91 -0.90
CA ASP A 377 13.62 35.88 -2.21
C ASP A 377 15.15 35.73 -2.06
N ALA A 378 15.73 36.35 -1.03
CA ALA A 378 17.17 36.26 -0.73
C ALA A 378 17.56 34.98 0.04
N GLY A 379 16.60 34.12 0.42
CA GLY A 379 16.85 32.93 1.24
C GLY A 379 17.34 33.25 2.66
N GLY A 380 16.97 34.41 3.20
CA GLY A 380 17.38 34.87 4.53
C GLY A 380 16.72 34.10 5.67
N ASN A 381 17.48 33.79 6.72
CA ASN A 381 16.99 33.01 7.87
C ASN A 381 16.43 33.86 9.01
N ASP A 382 16.68 35.17 9.02
CA ASP A 382 16.22 36.08 10.07
C ASP A 382 15.83 37.45 9.51
N ILE A 383 14.89 38.11 10.18
CA ILE A 383 14.54 39.53 10.02
C ILE A 383 14.64 40.23 11.37
N THR A 384 15.13 41.48 11.41
CA THR A 384 15.22 42.27 12.66
C THR A 384 14.33 43.50 12.59
N LEU A 385 13.36 43.57 13.50
CA LEU A 385 12.38 44.66 13.60
C LEU A 385 12.62 45.49 14.85
N GLY A 386 12.50 46.81 14.74
CA GLY A 386 12.67 47.76 15.84
C GLY A 386 11.39 48.50 16.17
N LEU A 387 11.19 48.81 17.45
CA LEU A 387 10.18 49.72 17.97
C LEU A 387 10.85 50.96 18.57
N ARG A 388 10.39 52.15 18.16
CA ARG A 388 10.79 53.43 18.74
C ARG A 388 9.63 54.42 18.77
N SER A 389 9.75 55.47 19.57
CA SER A 389 8.84 56.61 19.45
C SER A 389 9.27 57.44 18.26
N ARG A 390 8.32 58.15 17.64
CA ARG A 390 8.64 59.12 16.60
C ARG A 390 9.61 60.17 17.17
N ALA A 391 10.52 60.65 16.33
CA ALA A 391 11.66 61.44 16.79
C ALA A 391 11.29 62.70 17.60
N ASP A 392 10.17 63.35 17.27
CA ASP A 392 9.61 64.51 17.98
C ASP A 392 8.96 64.16 19.35
N PHE A 393 8.63 62.89 19.59
CA PHE A 393 8.09 62.39 20.86
C PHE A 393 9.14 61.68 21.73
N GLU A 394 10.35 61.44 21.23
CA GLU A 394 11.39 60.67 21.94
C GLU A 394 11.97 61.39 23.17
N GLY A 395 11.65 62.67 23.39
CA GLY A 395 11.91 63.40 24.64
C GLY A 395 10.65 63.68 25.47
N ASN A 396 9.49 63.18 25.05
CA ASN A 396 8.20 63.44 25.69
C ASN A 396 7.83 62.30 26.65
N GLU A 397 7.52 62.62 27.89
CA GLU A 397 7.11 61.61 28.89
C GLU A 397 5.86 60.81 28.49
N GLN A 398 4.94 61.43 27.74
CA GLN A 398 3.73 60.79 27.23
C GLN A 398 4.02 59.70 26.18
N SER A 399 5.26 59.62 25.69
CA SER A 399 5.68 58.59 24.74
C SER A 399 6.03 57.26 25.40
N TRP A 400 6.31 57.25 26.70
CA TRP A 400 6.80 56.07 27.41
C TRP A 400 5.79 54.95 27.40
N LYS A 401 6.20 53.82 26.84
CA LYS A 401 5.42 52.58 26.79
C LYS A 401 6.29 51.38 27.12
N LYS A 402 5.67 50.39 27.75
CA LYS A 402 6.24 49.07 27.99
C LYS A 402 5.44 48.01 27.25
N PHE A 403 6.16 47.06 26.69
CA PHE A 403 5.61 45.97 25.91
C PHE A 403 6.06 44.64 26.49
N GLN A 404 5.22 43.62 26.36
CA GLN A 404 5.68 42.26 26.57
C GLN A 404 6.83 41.96 25.60
N ASN A 405 7.78 41.15 26.06
CA ASN A 405 9.03 40.90 25.36
C ASN A 405 8.96 39.69 24.40
N ASP A 406 7.75 39.22 24.10
CA ASP A 406 7.44 38.08 23.27
C ASP A 406 6.59 38.46 22.04
N PRO A 407 6.91 39.55 21.30
CA PRO A 407 6.13 39.89 20.11
C PRO A 407 6.17 38.74 19.10
N SER A 408 5.18 38.71 18.22
CA SER A 408 5.09 37.69 17.18
C SER A 408 5.03 38.29 15.79
N LEU A 409 5.67 37.62 14.83
CA LEU A 409 5.55 37.89 13.41
C LEU A 409 4.72 36.77 12.78
N GLU A 410 3.51 37.11 12.35
CA GLU A 410 2.60 36.24 11.63
C GLU A 410 2.79 36.46 10.13
N ILE A 411 3.02 35.38 9.38
CA ILE A 411 3.32 35.41 7.95
C ILE A 411 2.44 34.35 7.28
N THR A 412 1.57 34.77 6.37
CA THR A 412 0.87 33.84 5.49
C THR A 412 1.62 33.74 4.17
N TYR A 413 1.91 32.53 3.72
CA TYR A 413 2.71 32.28 2.52
C TYR A 413 2.23 31.03 1.77
N ASN A 414 2.66 30.92 0.52
CA ASN A 414 2.45 29.76 -0.34
C ASN A 414 3.74 29.45 -1.12
N THR A 415 4.00 28.19 -1.44
CA THR A 415 5.06 27.81 -2.38
C THR A 415 4.41 27.29 -3.64
N ALA A 416 4.87 27.74 -4.82
CA ALA A 416 4.32 27.22 -6.07
C ALA A 416 4.52 25.69 -6.15
N PRO A 417 3.50 24.94 -6.59
CA PRO A 417 3.60 23.50 -6.77
C PRO A 417 4.64 23.18 -7.86
N LYS A 418 5.01 21.91 -8.00
CA LYS A 418 6.03 21.44 -8.95
C LYS A 418 5.54 20.25 -9.76
N VAL A 419 6.08 20.12 -10.97
CA VAL A 419 6.00 18.89 -11.77
C VAL A 419 7.34 18.18 -11.60
N ASP A 420 7.33 17.05 -10.89
CA ASP A 420 8.55 16.27 -10.60
C ASP A 420 8.98 15.44 -11.82
N SER A 421 8.00 14.84 -12.51
CA SER A 421 8.21 14.07 -13.72
C SER A 421 6.94 14.00 -14.56
N SER A 422 7.08 13.72 -15.86
CA SER A 422 5.93 13.55 -16.77
C SER A 422 6.25 12.52 -17.85
N ALA A 423 5.25 11.71 -18.24
CA ALA A 423 5.38 10.69 -19.28
C ALA A 423 4.07 10.51 -20.06
N ALA A 424 4.16 9.90 -21.25
CA ALA A 424 3.00 9.53 -22.07
C ALA A 424 3.04 8.02 -22.39
N TYR A 425 1.87 7.40 -22.44
CA TYR A 425 1.69 5.98 -22.73
C TYR A 425 0.58 5.79 -23.76
N GLN A 426 0.75 4.84 -24.68
CA GLN A 426 -0.34 4.47 -25.58
C GLN A 426 -1.44 3.71 -24.80
N GLY A 427 -2.70 3.99 -25.10
CA GLY A 427 -3.83 3.33 -24.45
C GLY A 427 -4.06 3.75 -22.99
N SER A 428 -4.63 2.83 -22.21
CA SER A 428 -4.88 3.00 -20.77
C SER A 428 -3.59 2.85 -19.98
N TRP A 429 -3.51 3.54 -18.84
CA TRP A 429 -2.35 3.46 -17.94
C TRP A 429 -2.80 3.28 -16.50
N ALA A 430 -2.07 2.45 -15.75
CA ALA A 430 -2.16 2.34 -14.31
C ALA A 430 -0.74 2.21 -13.71
N PRO A 431 -0.49 2.75 -12.50
CA PRO A 431 0.81 2.61 -11.83
C PRO A 431 1.19 1.13 -11.67
N GLY A 432 2.37 0.74 -12.18
CA GLY A 432 2.90 -0.62 -12.03
C GLY A 432 2.26 -1.68 -12.93
N ALA A 433 1.43 -1.30 -13.90
CA ALA A 433 0.91 -2.24 -14.89
C ALA A 433 2.03 -2.79 -15.79
N ASP A 434 1.98 -4.08 -16.09
CA ASP A 434 2.85 -4.72 -17.06
C ASP A 434 2.40 -4.42 -18.50
N GLY A 435 3.32 -4.45 -19.46
CA GLY A 435 3.01 -4.25 -20.88
C GLY A 435 2.74 -2.81 -21.32
N LEU A 436 3.02 -1.81 -20.47
CA LEU A 436 2.86 -0.40 -20.81
C LEU A 436 3.78 0.04 -21.96
N VAL A 437 3.19 0.58 -23.03
CA VAL A 437 3.93 1.13 -24.18
C VAL A 437 4.18 2.61 -23.96
N GLN A 438 5.35 2.96 -23.44
CA GLN A 438 5.74 4.35 -23.23
C GLN A 438 6.06 5.04 -24.55
N VAL A 439 5.50 6.24 -24.74
CA VAL A 439 5.83 7.13 -25.85
C VAL A 439 6.99 8.02 -25.44
N ALA A 440 8.13 7.85 -26.10
CA ALA A 440 9.34 8.61 -25.81
C ALA A 440 9.09 10.12 -25.97
N CYS A 441 9.58 10.92 -25.02
CA CYS A 441 9.53 12.37 -25.16
C CYS A 441 10.60 12.83 -26.16
N ALA A 442 10.17 13.27 -27.34
CA ALA A 442 11.04 13.88 -28.34
C ALA A 442 10.76 15.38 -28.46
N THR A 443 11.82 16.20 -28.47
CA THR A 443 11.75 17.65 -28.69
C THR A 443 12.10 18.04 -30.12
N ASP A 444 12.84 17.18 -30.83
CA ASP A 444 13.12 17.31 -32.26
C ASP A 444 11.98 16.69 -33.09
N PRO A 445 11.30 17.47 -33.95
CA PRO A 445 10.24 16.98 -34.84
C PRO A 445 10.62 15.81 -35.73
N ALA A 446 11.91 15.68 -36.09
CA ALA A 446 12.40 14.57 -36.91
C ALA A 446 12.47 13.25 -36.13
N ALA A 447 12.50 13.32 -34.79
CA ALA A 447 12.57 12.17 -33.89
C ALA A 447 11.24 11.88 -33.19
N PHE A 448 10.14 12.52 -33.59
CA PHE A 448 8.83 12.28 -32.98
C PHE A 448 8.41 10.81 -33.16
N PRO A 449 8.12 10.08 -32.07
CA PRO A 449 7.55 8.75 -32.18
C PRO A 449 6.15 8.81 -32.80
N VAL A 450 5.73 7.71 -33.43
CA VAL A 450 4.40 7.60 -34.04
C VAL A 450 3.49 6.82 -33.10
N VAL A 451 2.24 7.26 -32.99
CA VAL A 451 1.21 6.63 -32.13
C VAL A 451 -0.01 6.22 -32.94
N GLY A 452 -0.57 5.07 -32.58
CA GLY A 452 -1.72 4.43 -33.19
C GLY A 452 -3.09 5.06 -32.84
N ASN A 453 -4.15 4.34 -33.18
CA ASN A 453 -5.54 4.73 -32.89
C ASN A 453 -5.99 4.45 -31.44
N ASN A 454 -5.15 3.82 -30.61
CA ASN A 454 -5.47 3.45 -29.23
C ASN A 454 -5.55 4.66 -28.29
N GLY A 455 -5.28 5.87 -28.77
CA GLY A 455 -5.19 7.10 -27.99
C GLY A 455 -4.01 7.09 -27.00
N LEU A 456 -3.91 8.14 -26.19
CA LEU A 456 -2.81 8.34 -25.24
C LEU A 456 -3.30 8.56 -23.81
N THR A 457 -2.51 8.17 -22.83
CA THR A 457 -2.61 8.65 -21.45
C THR A 457 -1.36 9.46 -21.11
N LEU A 458 -1.57 10.73 -20.77
CA LEU A 458 -0.53 11.63 -20.27
C LEU A 458 -0.51 11.54 -18.75
N THR A 459 0.68 11.51 -18.16
CA THR A 459 0.89 11.38 -16.71
C THR A 459 1.89 12.41 -16.23
N ALA A 460 1.68 12.90 -15.00
CA ALA A 460 2.60 13.83 -14.35
C ALA A 460 2.62 13.58 -12.83
N LYS A 461 3.79 13.29 -12.28
CA LYS A 461 3.99 13.29 -10.84
C LYS A 461 4.15 14.73 -10.39
N ILE A 462 3.29 15.17 -9.49
CA ILE A 462 3.24 16.56 -9.05
C ILE A 462 3.36 16.63 -7.54
N SER A 463 4.05 17.65 -7.03
CA SER A 463 4.31 17.82 -5.60
C SER A 463 4.11 19.27 -5.16
N ASP A 464 3.88 19.44 -3.87
CA ASP A 464 3.69 20.72 -3.23
C ASP A 464 4.19 20.62 -1.77
N PRO A 465 5.10 21.50 -1.30
CA PRO A 465 5.63 21.44 0.07
C PRO A 465 4.56 21.60 1.15
N GLU A 466 3.48 22.33 0.86
CA GLU A 466 2.35 22.56 1.74
C GLU A 466 1.37 21.37 1.75
N GLY A 467 1.48 20.47 0.77
CA GLY A 467 0.68 19.26 0.65
C GLY A 467 -0.67 19.53 -0.01
N GLY A 468 -1.73 18.86 0.46
CA GLY A 468 -3.09 19.12 -0.03
C GLY A 468 -3.39 18.56 -1.43
N GLN A 469 -4.44 19.10 -2.04
CA GLN A 469 -4.91 18.69 -3.38
C GLN A 469 -4.32 19.64 -4.43
N ILE A 470 -3.64 19.07 -5.42
CA ILE A 470 -3.01 19.80 -6.52
C ILE A 470 -3.46 19.25 -7.87
N THR A 471 -3.56 20.14 -8.84
CA THR A 471 -4.11 19.86 -10.17
C THR A 471 -3.00 19.88 -11.22
N GLY A 472 -2.82 18.75 -11.90
CA GLY A 472 -2.05 18.67 -13.14
C GLY A 472 -2.91 19.16 -14.31
N ALA A 473 -2.53 20.28 -14.90
CA ALA A 473 -3.16 20.85 -16.08
C ALA A 473 -2.32 20.50 -17.32
N PHE A 474 -2.83 19.63 -18.16
CA PHE A 474 -2.19 19.19 -19.40
C PHE A 474 -2.65 20.08 -20.55
N GLN A 475 -1.81 20.18 -21.58
CA GLN A 475 -2.15 20.85 -22.83
C GLN A 475 -1.65 20.00 -23.99
N LEU A 476 -2.52 19.74 -24.95
CA LEU A 476 -2.21 19.11 -26.23
C LEU A 476 -2.39 20.14 -27.35
N LYS A 477 -1.39 20.27 -28.22
CA LYS A 477 -1.39 21.17 -29.38
C LYS A 477 -1.08 20.41 -30.66
N GLU A 478 -1.72 20.79 -31.76
CA GLU A 478 -1.20 20.43 -33.09
C GLU A 478 0.11 21.19 -33.31
N TYR A 479 1.17 20.46 -33.67
CA TYR A 479 2.52 21.00 -33.79
C TYR A 479 2.62 22.07 -34.89
N ASP A 480 2.06 21.80 -36.06
CA ASP A 480 2.25 22.65 -37.25
C ASP A 480 1.49 23.99 -37.17
N THR A 481 0.31 24.00 -36.55
CA THR A 481 -0.54 25.20 -36.44
C THR A 481 -0.45 25.88 -35.07
N GLY A 482 0.04 25.18 -34.04
CA GLY A 482 0.04 25.63 -32.65
C GLY A 482 -1.33 25.61 -31.97
N THR A 483 -2.37 25.12 -32.66
CA THR A 483 -3.75 25.08 -32.16
C THR A 483 -3.86 24.17 -30.94
N VAL A 484 -4.50 24.63 -29.87
CA VAL A 484 -4.80 23.81 -28.70
C VAL A 484 -5.96 22.87 -29.02
N ILE A 485 -5.71 21.57 -28.94
CA ILE A 485 -6.67 20.51 -29.25
C ILE A 485 -7.39 20.05 -27.99
N ALA A 486 -6.67 19.95 -26.88
CA ALA A 486 -7.23 19.57 -25.58
C ALA A 486 -6.47 20.24 -24.43
N SER A 487 -7.16 20.47 -23.31
CA SER A 487 -6.54 20.95 -22.07
C SER A 487 -7.13 20.26 -20.83
N PRO A 488 -6.98 18.93 -20.72
CA PRO A 488 -7.55 18.18 -19.61
C PRO A 488 -6.81 18.48 -18.31
N THR A 489 -7.52 18.29 -17.20
CA THR A 489 -6.96 18.48 -15.85
C THR A 489 -7.24 17.27 -14.98
N SER A 490 -6.37 17.02 -13.99
CA SER A 490 -6.51 15.94 -13.02
C SER A 490 -6.00 16.41 -11.67
N THR A 491 -6.85 16.30 -10.64
CA THR A 491 -6.52 16.69 -9.26
C THR A 491 -6.14 15.47 -8.44
N VAL A 492 -5.01 15.55 -7.76
CA VAL A 492 -4.46 14.50 -6.90
C VAL A 492 -3.89 15.10 -5.64
N THR A 493 -3.77 14.29 -4.60
CA THR A 493 -3.01 14.68 -3.41
C THR A 493 -1.54 14.92 -3.79
N ALA A 494 -0.91 15.93 -3.19
CA ALA A 494 0.50 16.25 -3.40
C ALA A 494 1.41 15.02 -3.26
N GLY A 495 2.31 14.83 -4.23
CA GLY A 495 3.13 13.63 -4.40
C GLY A 495 2.49 12.55 -5.29
N GLY A 496 1.21 12.69 -5.64
CA GLY A 496 0.45 11.82 -6.52
C GLY A 496 0.78 11.99 -8.00
N THR A 497 0.26 11.07 -8.83
CA THR A 497 0.39 11.12 -10.30
C THR A 497 -0.93 11.57 -10.90
N ALA A 498 -0.97 12.81 -11.40
CA ALA A 498 -2.07 13.31 -12.21
C ALA A 498 -2.05 12.62 -13.58
N GLN A 499 -3.23 12.31 -14.12
CA GLN A 499 -3.35 11.61 -15.40
C GLN A 499 -4.46 12.18 -16.28
N ALA A 500 -4.24 12.20 -17.59
CA ALA A 500 -5.22 12.66 -18.57
C ALA A 500 -5.25 11.75 -19.79
N ARG A 501 -6.44 11.21 -20.09
CA ARG A 501 -6.69 10.41 -21.29
C ARG A 501 -6.99 11.32 -22.49
N ILE A 502 -6.22 11.19 -23.56
CA ILE A 502 -6.43 11.82 -24.86
C ILE A 502 -7.07 10.81 -25.81
N ASP A 503 -8.37 10.95 -26.03
CA ASP A 503 -9.11 10.09 -26.94
C ASP A 503 -8.49 10.13 -28.35
N GLY A 504 -8.39 8.96 -28.98
CA GLY A 504 -7.84 8.83 -30.33
C GLY A 504 -8.60 9.68 -31.34
N SER A 505 -9.91 9.90 -31.18
CA SER A 505 -10.75 10.73 -32.07
C SER A 505 -10.30 12.19 -32.18
N LEU A 506 -9.56 12.71 -31.18
CA LEU A 506 -9.00 14.07 -31.21
C LEU A 506 -7.74 14.19 -32.08
N LEU A 507 -7.18 13.04 -32.50
CA LEU A 507 -5.95 12.93 -33.25
C LEU A 507 -6.26 12.60 -34.72
N ALA A 508 -5.50 13.16 -35.66
CA ALA A 508 -5.67 12.91 -37.09
C ALA A 508 -4.41 12.27 -37.69
N THR A 509 -4.60 11.26 -38.55
CA THR A 509 -3.51 10.58 -39.27
C THR A 509 -2.67 11.58 -40.07
N GLY A 510 -1.35 11.41 -40.04
CA GLY A 510 -0.39 12.28 -40.73
C GLY A 510 -0.14 13.63 -40.05
N LYS A 511 -0.80 13.91 -38.93
CA LYS A 511 -0.54 15.11 -38.11
C LYS A 511 0.46 14.83 -37.00
N ARG A 512 1.08 15.91 -36.53
CA ARG A 512 2.00 15.91 -35.38
C ARG A 512 1.42 16.75 -34.26
N TYR A 513 1.69 16.33 -33.03
CA TYR A 513 1.20 16.98 -31.84
C TYR A 513 2.31 17.15 -30.83
N THR A 514 2.14 18.12 -29.94
CA THR A 514 2.97 18.31 -28.76
C THR A 514 2.12 18.39 -27.53
N TRP A 515 2.64 17.91 -26.41
CA TRP A 515 1.98 18.04 -25.12
C TRP A 515 2.93 18.57 -24.05
N SER A 516 2.36 19.29 -23.09
CA SER A 516 3.04 19.83 -21.90
C SER A 516 2.11 19.77 -20.70
N VAL A 517 2.66 19.86 -19.50
CA VAL A 517 1.89 19.88 -18.25
C VAL A 517 2.43 20.96 -17.32
N GLN A 518 1.55 21.53 -16.50
CA GLN A 518 1.90 22.35 -15.35
C GLN A 518 1.05 21.94 -14.14
N SER A 519 1.50 22.26 -12.94
CA SER A 519 0.81 22.00 -11.68
C SER A 519 0.21 23.29 -11.10
N ARG A 520 -0.94 23.16 -10.42
CA ARG A 520 -1.68 24.27 -9.78
C ARG A 520 -2.25 23.82 -8.43
N ASP A 521 -2.17 24.65 -7.41
CA ASP A 521 -2.72 24.41 -6.06
C ASP A 521 -3.95 25.31 -5.76
N GLY A 522 -4.29 26.22 -6.69
CA GLY A 522 -5.37 27.21 -6.55
C GLY A 522 -4.88 28.60 -6.15
N LEU A 523 -3.65 28.72 -5.64
CA LEU A 523 -3.02 29.99 -5.22
C LEU A 523 -1.89 30.41 -6.17
N ASP A 524 -1.13 29.44 -6.68
CA ASP A 524 -0.04 29.58 -7.62
C ASP A 524 -0.05 28.48 -8.70
N THR A 525 0.84 28.62 -9.67
CA THR A 525 0.96 27.71 -10.81
C THR A 525 2.42 27.61 -11.21
N SER A 526 2.87 26.39 -11.50
CA SER A 526 4.23 26.16 -11.99
C SER A 526 4.39 26.55 -13.45
N ALA A 527 5.65 26.64 -13.90
CA ALA A 527 5.93 26.76 -15.33
C ALA A 527 5.52 25.47 -16.07
N TRP A 528 5.15 25.61 -17.34
CA TRP A 528 4.94 24.47 -18.23
C TRP A 528 6.23 23.65 -18.37
N THR A 529 6.09 22.33 -18.40
CA THR A 529 7.17 21.43 -18.82
C THR A 529 7.60 21.71 -20.26
N THR A 530 8.81 21.24 -20.61
CA THR A 530 9.23 21.20 -22.02
C THR A 530 8.24 20.36 -22.81
N ALA A 531 7.84 20.84 -24.00
CA ALA A 531 6.86 20.16 -24.82
C ALA A 531 7.44 18.89 -25.47
N CYS A 532 6.76 17.76 -25.29
CA CYS A 532 7.11 16.47 -25.91
C CYS A 532 6.23 16.26 -27.14
N GLY A 533 6.81 15.87 -28.27
CA GLY A 533 6.08 15.67 -29.53
C GLY A 533 5.89 14.22 -29.95
N PHE A 534 4.87 13.98 -30.77
CA PHE A 534 4.57 12.70 -31.41
C PHE A 534 3.83 12.90 -32.75
N GLY A 535 3.97 11.96 -33.68
CA GLY A 535 3.16 11.85 -34.90
C GLY A 535 2.02 10.84 -34.73
N VAL A 536 1.01 10.90 -35.60
CA VAL A 536 -0.17 10.02 -35.53
C VAL A 536 -0.32 9.23 -36.81
N ASP A 537 -0.47 7.91 -36.67
CA ASP A 537 -0.84 6.99 -37.73
C ASP A 537 -1.97 6.09 -37.25
N LYS A 538 -3.12 6.14 -37.92
CA LYS A 538 -4.29 5.30 -37.59
C LYS A 538 -4.58 4.27 -38.68
N ALA A 539 -3.77 4.21 -39.72
CA ALA A 539 -3.96 3.22 -40.76
C ALA A 539 -3.67 1.85 -40.16
N ALA A 540 -4.59 0.90 -40.34
CA ALA A 540 -4.31 -0.49 -40.01
C ALA A 540 -3.37 -1.08 -41.07
N PRO A 541 -2.43 -1.95 -40.68
CA PRO A 541 -1.67 -2.74 -41.65
C PRO A 541 -2.63 -3.63 -42.47
N ALA A 542 -2.21 -4.00 -43.68
CA ALA A 542 -2.97 -4.91 -44.52
C ALA A 542 -3.18 -6.27 -43.84
N GLN A 543 -4.22 -7.01 -44.26
CA GLN A 543 -4.43 -8.37 -43.78
C GLN A 543 -3.20 -9.24 -44.03
N PRO A 544 -2.75 -10.02 -43.02
CA PRO A 544 -1.61 -10.90 -43.20
C PRO A 544 -1.94 -11.98 -44.22
N THR A 545 -0.97 -12.29 -45.06
CA THR A 545 -0.97 -13.46 -45.94
C THR A 545 -0.09 -14.54 -45.31
N VAL A 546 -0.56 -15.78 -45.38
CA VAL A 546 0.18 -16.95 -44.88
C VAL A 546 0.49 -17.85 -46.06
N THR A 547 1.75 -18.21 -46.20
CA THR A 547 2.23 -19.12 -47.25
C THR A 547 3.11 -20.21 -46.65
N ALA A 548 3.12 -21.37 -47.27
CA ALA A 548 4.01 -22.45 -46.87
C ALA A 548 5.44 -22.19 -47.36
N ALA A 549 6.40 -22.16 -46.44
CA ALA A 549 7.82 -22.07 -46.75
C ALA A 549 8.45 -23.45 -47.04
N ASP A 550 7.77 -24.52 -46.64
CA ASP A 550 8.19 -25.92 -46.84
C ASP A 550 7.89 -26.47 -48.25
N GLY A 551 7.18 -25.72 -49.09
CA GLY A 551 6.82 -26.11 -50.46
C GLY A 551 5.55 -26.94 -50.59
N HIS A 552 4.89 -27.29 -49.47
CA HIS A 552 3.63 -28.03 -49.47
C HIS A 552 2.43 -27.08 -49.42
N PRO A 553 1.40 -27.23 -50.27
CA PRO A 553 0.17 -26.44 -50.17
C PRO A 553 -0.47 -26.54 -48.77
N LEU A 554 -1.15 -25.47 -48.33
CA LEU A 554 -1.83 -25.45 -47.03
C LEU A 554 -3.23 -26.04 -47.12
N ASP A 555 -3.84 -26.08 -48.29
CA ASP A 555 -5.21 -26.55 -48.54
C ASP A 555 -5.29 -28.02 -48.99
N VAL A 556 -4.16 -28.71 -49.06
CA VAL A 556 -4.06 -30.13 -49.45
C VAL A 556 -3.49 -30.95 -48.29
N ALA A 557 -4.16 -32.06 -47.97
CA ALA A 557 -3.75 -33.01 -46.93
C ALA A 557 -2.58 -33.90 -47.39
N GLU A 558 -1.40 -33.32 -47.62
CA GLU A 558 -0.19 -34.07 -48.04
C GLU A 558 0.65 -34.55 -46.86
N LEU A 559 0.57 -33.85 -45.72
CA LEU A 559 1.34 -34.15 -44.52
C LEU A 559 0.39 -34.60 -43.41
N PRO A 560 0.72 -35.68 -42.66
CA PRO A 560 -0.10 -36.13 -41.56
C PRO A 560 -0.14 -35.07 -40.47
N ALA A 561 -1.24 -35.02 -39.73
CA ALA A 561 -1.32 -34.25 -38.49
C ALA A 561 -0.15 -34.61 -37.55
N ARG A 562 0.26 -33.65 -36.71
CA ARG A 562 1.48 -33.65 -35.88
C ARG A 562 2.80 -33.56 -36.66
N SER A 563 2.77 -33.14 -37.92
CA SER A 563 3.98 -32.76 -38.67
C SER A 563 4.28 -31.29 -38.52
N ASP A 564 5.55 -30.92 -38.36
CA ASP A 564 5.98 -29.53 -38.38
C ASP A 564 5.71 -28.90 -39.77
N ARG A 565 5.18 -27.68 -39.77
CA ARG A 565 4.94 -26.86 -40.97
C ARG A 565 5.65 -25.52 -40.79
N THR A 566 6.48 -25.15 -41.76
CA THR A 566 7.14 -23.85 -41.75
C THR A 566 6.36 -22.88 -42.62
N LEU A 567 5.90 -21.78 -42.03
CA LEU A 567 5.01 -20.81 -42.64
C LEU A 567 5.67 -19.44 -42.70
N THR A 568 5.42 -18.70 -43.77
CA THR A 568 5.79 -17.29 -43.92
C THR A 568 4.56 -16.42 -43.81
N PHE A 569 4.59 -15.48 -42.88
CA PHE A 569 3.62 -14.41 -42.71
C PHE A 569 4.13 -13.17 -43.42
N ALA A 570 3.27 -12.49 -44.16
CA ALA A 570 3.59 -11.23 -44.82
C ALA A 570 2.42 -10.26 -44.73
N SER A 571 2.72 -9.00 -44.42
CA SER A 571 1.77 -7.89 -44.48
C SER A 571 2.48 -6.64 -45.02
N THR A 572 1.70 -5.62 -45.34
CA THR A 572 2.21 -4.34 -45.83
C THR A 572 1.56 -3.20 -45.08
N ASP A 573 2.35 -2.17 -44.80
CA ASP A 573 1.90 -0.95 -44.15
C ASP A 573 2.83 0.22 -44.54
N GLN A 574 2.30 1.44 -44.61
CA GLN A 574 3.10 2.62 -44.99
C GLN A 574 4.08 3.05 -43.90
N GLY A 575 3.72 2.90 -42.61
CA GLY A 575 4.61 3.10 -41.45
C GLY A 575 5.52 1.89 -41.19
N GLY A 576 5.21 0.77 -41.81
CA GLY A 576 5.95 -0.48 -41.78
C GLY A 576 5.42 -1.46 -40.73
N VAL A 577 5.51 -2.74 -41.05
CA VAL A 577 5.04 -3.82 -40.18
C VAL A 577 6.04 -4.02 -39.04
N ASP A 578 5.52 -4.10 -37.82
CA ASP A 578 6.29 -4.42 -36.62
C ASP A 578 6.42 -5.93 -36.43
N GLY A 579 5.32 -6.68 -36.53
CA GLY A 579 5.32 -8.13 -36.36
C GLY A 579 3.92 -8.74 -36.43
N PHE A 580 3.79 -10.00 -36.03
CA PHE A 580 2.55 -10.76 -36.12
C PHE A 580 2.25 -11.47 -34.79
N CYS A 581 0.99 -11.45 -34.34
CA CYS A 581 0.49 -12.45 -33.40
C CYS A 581 -0.01 -13.67 -34.19
N TYR A 582 0.17 -14.88 -33.67
CA TYR A 582 -0.41 -16.09 -34.26
C TYR A 582 -0.84 -17.14 -33.23
N ALA A 583 -1.92 -17.88 -33.52
CA ALA A 583 -2.38 -18.99 -32.69
C ALA A 583 -3.01 -20.10 -33.56
N LEU A 584 -2.76 -21.36 -33.18
CA LEU A 584 -3.26 -22.53 -33.90
C LEU A 584 -4.46 -23.14 -33.16
N ASN A 585 -5.53 -23.42 -33.90
CA ASN A 585 -6.81 -24.01 -33.47
C ASN A 585 -7.54 -23.28 -32.35
N GLN A 586 -7.13 -22.04 -32.06
CA GLN A 586 -7.77 -21.18 -31.08
C GLN A 586 -7.68 -19.71 -31.51
N PRO A 587 -8.67 -18.87 -31.15
CA PRO A 587 -8.64 -17.44 -31.42
C PRO A 587 -7.43 -16.76 -30.79
N LEU A 588 -6.99 -15.64 -31.39
CA LEU A 588 -6.03 -14.75 -30.76
C LEU A 588 -6.65 -14.12 -29.50
N SER A 589 -5.84 -13.99 -28.45
CA SER A 589 -6.30 -13.35 -27.21
C SER A 589 -6.53 -11.85 -27.44
N VAL A 590 -7.70 -11.36 -27.06
CA VAL A 590 -8.10 -9.94 -27.14
C VAL A 590 -7.68 -9.13 -25.90
N SER A 591 -6.65 -9.57 -25.17
CA SER A 591 -6.17 -8.86 -23.97
C SER A 591 -5.42 -7.57 -24.33
N ASP A 592 -5.34 -6.63 -23.39
CA ASP A 592 -4.52 -5.41 -23.54
C ASP A 592 -3.01 -5.70 -23.68
N ILE A 593 -2.59 -6.93 -23.42
CA ILE A 593 -1.22 -7.40 -23.61
C ILE A 593 -1.05 -7.90 -25.05
N LYS A 594 -0.10 -7.31 -25.77
CA LYS A 594 0.27 -7.72 -27.13
C LYS A 594 0.76 -9.18 -27.15
N CYS A 595 0.01 -10.06 -27.82
CA CYS A 595 0.31 -11.49 -28.04
C CYS A 595 0.80 -12.25 -26.78
N PRO A 596 -0.08 -12.54 -25.81
CA PRO A 596 0.34 -13.28 -24.61
C PRO A 596 0.89 -14.68 -24.95
N ALA A 597 1.68 -15.25 -24.04
CA ALA A 597 2.26 -16.59 -24.14
C ALA A 597 3.27 -16.82 -25.29
N GLY A 598 3.98 -15.78 -25.75
CA GLY A 598 5.06 -15.93 -26.74
C GLY A 598 4.57 -16.13 -28.17
N THR A 599 3.33 -15.74 -28.47
CA THR A 599 2.67 -15.86 -29.78
C THR A 599 3.04 -14.73 -30.74
N TYR A 600 4.04 -13.89 -30.41
CA TYR A 600 4.51 -12.79 -31.25
C TYR A 600 5.78 -13.18 -32.02
N VAL A 601 5.79 -12.90 -33.33
CA VAL A 601 7.00 -12.93 -34.14
C VAL A 601 7.29 -11.56 -34.73
N LYS A 602 8.53 -11.09 -34.58
CA LYS A 602 8.98 -9.82 -35.15
C LYS A 602 9.06 -9.93 -36.68
N ALA A 603 8.53 -8.96 -37.40
CA ALA A 603 8.70 -8.86 -38.85
C ALA A 603 10.09 -8.32 -39.21
N GLY A 604 10.64 -8.82 -40.32
CA GLY A 604 11.78 -8.26 -41.02
C GLY A 604 11.46 -6.88 -41.62
N ALA A 605 12.49 -6.21 -42.14
CA ALA A 605 12.33 -4.89 -42.76
C ALA A 605 11.46 -4.91 -44.03
N ASP A 606 11.30 -6.08 -44.65
CA ASP A 606 10.43 -6.38 -45.78
C ASP A 606 8.98 -6.67 -45.38
N GLY A 607 8.66 -6.67 -44.08
CA GLY A 607 7.32 -6.94 -43.56
C GLY A 607 6.97 -8.43 -43.48
N THR A 608 7.95 -9.33 -43.55
CA THR A 608 7.73 -10.78 -43.46
C THR A 608 8.27 -11.40 -42.17
N ALA A 609 7.72 -12.54 -41.76
CA ALA A 609 8.21 -13.34 -40.65
C ALA A 609 8.02 -14.83 -40.94
N THR A 610 8.95 -15.68 -40.53
CA THR A 610 8.83 -17.14 -40.66
C THR A 610 8.63 -17.79 -39.30
N VAL A 611 7.65 -18.69 -39.21
CA VAL A 611 7.37 -19.47 -37.99
C VAL A 611 7.20 -20.94 -38.31
N THR A 612 7.53 -21.81 -37.36
CA THR A 612 7.20 -23.24 -37.43
C THR A 612 6.03 -23.51 -36.51
N VAL A 613 4.97 -24.10 -37.05
CA VAL A 613 3.79 -24.55 -36.31
C VAL A 613 3.65 -26.06 -36.46
N LYS A 614 2.94 -26.72 -35.55
CA LYS A 614 2.70 -28.17 -35.60
C LYS A 614 1.20 -28.46 -35.62
N PRO A 615 0.53 -28.39 -36.80
CA PRO A 615 -0.89 -28.67 -36.95
C PRO A 615 -1.20 -30.09 -36.52
N SER A 616 -2.14 -30.25 -35.62
CA SER A 616 -2.38 -31.50 -34.88
C SER A 616 -3.77 -32.07 -35.09
N LEU A 617 -4.75 -31.27 -35.50
CA LEU A 617 -6.09 -31.76 -35.81
C LEU A 617 -6.16 -32.37 -37.20
N TRP A 618 -7.16 -33.23 -37.43
CA TRP A 618 -7.53 -33.80 -38.72
C TRP A 618 -9.03 -33.59 -38.97
N PRO A 619 -9.47 -33.26 -40.20
CA PRO A 619 -8.70 -33.12 -41.44
C PRO A 619 -8.12 -31.73 -41.69
N ALA A 620 -8.37 -30.76 -40.80
CA ALA A 620 -7.89 -29.40 -40.97
C ALA A 620 -7.66 -28.68 -39.64
N ASN A 621 -6.75 -27.72 -39.67
CA ASN A 621 -6.40 -26.85 -38.57
C ASN A 621 -6.69 -25.39 -38.97
N ARG A 622 -6.96 -24.54 -37.98
CA ARG A 622 -7.20 -23.10 -38.18
C ARG A 622 -6.05 -22.32 -37.58
N LEU A 623 -5.26 -21.64 -38.42
CA LEU A 623 -4.23 -20.72 -37.95
C LEU A 623 -4.77 -19.29 -38.01
N HIS A 624 -4.85 -18.64 -36.85
CA HIS A 624 -5.18 -17.23 -36.73
C HIS A 624 -3.90 -16.40 -36.79
N VAL A 625 -3.86 -15.35 -37.62
CA VAL A 625 -2.71 -14.44 -37.73
C VAL A 625 -3.20 -12.99 -37.78
N GLU A 626 -2.59 -12.12 -36.99
CA GLU A 626 -2.86 -10.68 -36.98
C GLU A 626 -1.55 -9.90 -37.13
N ALA A 627 -1.50 -8.93 -38.03
CA ALA A 627 -0.35 -8.07 -38.24
C ALA A 627 -0.42 -6.83 -37.36
N TYR A 628 0.73 -6.37 -36.87
CA TYR A 628 0.91 -5.13 -36.14
C TYR A 628 1.82 -4.21 -36.96
N ASP A 629 1.45 -2.94 -37.08
CA ASP A 629 2.36 -1.91 -37.58
C ASP A 629 3.25 -1.34 -36.45
N LYS A 630 4.17 -0.45 -36.79
CA LYS A 630 5.04 0.25 -35.82
C LYS A 630 4.32 1.29 -34.96
N ALA A 631 3.13 1.73 -35.36
CA ALA A 631 2.29 2.64 -34.58
C ALA A 631 1.44 1.91 -33.53
N GLY A 632 1.37 0.57 -33.61
CA GLY A 632 0.60 -0.30 -32.72
C GLY A 632 -0.82 -0.59 -33.22
N ASN A 633 -1.17 -0.24 -34.46
CA ASN A 633 -2.45 -0.63 -35.06
C ASN A 633 -2.39 -2.10 -35.50
N THR A 634 -3.53 -2.78 -35.44
CA THR A 634 -3.68 -4.16 -35.89
C THR A 634 -4.42 -4.25 -37.21
N SER A 635 -4.10 -5.29 -38.00
CA SER A 635 -4.92 -5.66 -39.16
C SER A 635 -6.34 -6.03 -38.70
N ALA A 636 -7.34 -5.83 -39.56
CA ALA A 636 -8.73 -6.08 -39.16
C ALA A 636 -8.96 -7.54 -38.70
N TYR A 637 -9.37 -7.75 -37.46
CA TYR A 637 -9.74 -9.09 -36.96
C TYR A 637 -11.18 -9.45 -37.38
N GLY A 638 -11.36 -10.53 -38.12
CA GLY A 638 -12.65 -10.94 -38.69
C GLY A 638 -13.48 -11.74 -37.70
N GLY A 639 -13.99 -11.14 -36.62
CA GLY A 639 -14.87 -11.84 -35.67
C GLY A 639 -16.12 -12.44 -36.36
N GLY A 640 -16.13 -13.75 -36.67
CA GLY A 640 -17.22 -14.43 -37.36
C GLY A 640 -16.94 -15.90 -37.73
N SER A 641 -17.90 -16.59 -38.35
CA SER A 641 -17.85 -18.04 -38.69
C SER A 641 -16.90 -18.40 -39.86
N ALA A 642 -16.37 -17.41 -40.57
CA ALA A 642 -15.28 -17.54 -41.54
C ALA A 642 -14.37 -16.29 -41.44
N PRO A 643 -13.47 -16.25 -40.44
CA PRO A 643 -12.61 -15.10 -40.20
C PRO A 643 -11.64 -14.89 -41.36
N THR A 644 -11.51 -13.67 -41.86
CA THR A 644 -10.55 -13.32 -42.93
C THR A 644 -9.09 -13.36 -42.46
N ASP A 645 -8.87 -13.46 -41.15
CA ASP A 645 -7.59 -13.62 -40.45
C ASP A 645 -7.22 -15.10 -40.19
N THR A 646 -8.03 -16.05 -40.67
CA THR A 646 -7.79 -17.49 -40.49
C THR A 646 -7.27 -18.13 -41.77
N THR A 647 -6.15 -18.84 -41.66
CA THR A 647 -5.64 -19.75 -42.69
C THR A 647 -5.96 -21.18 -42.32
N LEU A 648 -6.63 -21.91 -43.21
CA LEU A 648 -6.84 -23.35 -43.06
C LEU A 648 -5.56 -24.10 -43.43
N ILE A 649 -5.19 -25.07 -42.60
CA ILE A 649 -4.09 -26.00 -42.86
C ILE A 649 -4.66 -27.41 -42.86
N ALA A 650 -4.85 -27.98 -44.05
CA ALA A 650 -5.26 -29.36 -44.25
C ALA A 650 -4.16 -30.32 -43.85
N THR A 651 -4.56 -31.43 -43.23
CA THR A 651 -3.68 -32.48 -42.72
C THR A 651 -4.25 -33.84 -43.08
N ASP A 652 -3.37 -34.80 -43.37
CA ASP A 652 -3.76 -36.20 -43.50
C ASP A 652 -3.95 -36.83 -42.11
N ARG A 653 -4.57 -38.00 -42.06
CA ARG A 653 -4.85 -38.72 -40.81
C ARG A 653 -3.54 -38.90 -40.01
N PRO A 654 -3.54 -38.63 -38.69
CA PRO A 654 -2.35 -38.81 -37.86
C PRO A 654 -1.87 -40.27 -37.85
N VAL A 655 -0.58 -40.45 -37.64
CA VAL A 655 0.02 -41.76 -37.38
C VAL A 655 -0.13 -42.08 -35.90
N PHE A 656 -1.07 -42.95 -35.56
CA PHE A 656 -1.27 -43.42 -34.20
C PHE A 656 -0.28 -44.53 -33.82
N VAL A 657 0.13 -44.55 -32.55
CA VAL A 657 0.95 -45.63 -32.00
C VAL A 657 0.03 -46.78 -31.55
N HIS A 658 0.26 -47.97 -32.11
CA HIS A 658 -0.48 -49.17 -31.75
C HIS A 658 -0.07 -49.65 -30.35
N ASP A 659 -1.03 -50.22 -29.62
CA ASP A 659 -0.77 -50.80 -28.30
C ASP A 659 0.10 -52.08 -28.39
N ALA A 660 0.49 -52.62 -27.23
CA ALA A 660 1.30 -53.83 -27.17
C ALA A 660 0.66 -55.04 -27.87
N ALA A 661 -0.68 -55.08 -27.95
CA ALA A 661 -1.46 -56.11 -28.64
C ALA A 661 -1.66 -55.82 -30.14
N GLY A 662 -1.20 -54.67 -30.65
CA GLY A 662 -1.30 -54.25 -32.05
C GLY A 662 -2.63 -53.59 -32.43
N ARG A 663 -3.47 -53.21 -31.47
CA ARG A 663 -4.77 -52.57 -31.68
C ARG A 663 -4.61 -51.06 -31.90
N VAL A 664 -5.52 -50.45 -32.68
CA VAL A 664 -5.62 -48.99 -32.90
C VAL A 664 -7.04 -48.53 -32.72
N HIS A 665 -7.23 -47.61 -31.78
CA HIS A 665 -8.48 -46.88 -31.60
C HIS A 665 -8.27 -45.36 -31.47
N GLY A 666 -7.03 -44.86 -31.60
CA GLY A 666 -6.62 -43.49 -31.32
C GLY A 666 -5.23 -43.47 -30.69
N ASP A 667 -4.89 -42.39 -30.00
CA ASP A 667 -3.72 -42.30 -29.13
C ASP A 667 -3.70 -43.41 -28.06
N LEU A 668 -2.50 -43.69 -27.55
CA LEU A 668 -2.38 -44.61 -26.43
C LEU A 668 -3.03 -43.99 -25.18
N PRO A 669 -3.56 -44.83 -24.28
CA PRO A 669 -4.15 -44.37 -23.04
C PRO A 669 -3.20 -43.53 -22.24
N GLY A 670 -3.55 -42.26 -22.05
CA GLY A 670 -2.72 -41.33 -21.30
C GLY A 670 -1.56 -40.74 -22.08
N ASP A 671 -1.42 -41.04 -23.37
CA ASP A 671 -0.52 -40.34 -24.30
C ASP A 671 -1.25 -39.13 -24.88
N LEU A 672 -1.11 -37.98 -24.21
CA LEU A 672 -1.85 -36.77 -24.54
C LEU A 672 -1.22 -36.03 -25.73
N ASP A 673 0.10 -36.16 -25.92
CA ASP A 673 0.84 -35.49 -27.00
C ASP A 673 1.14 -36.36 -28.23
N GLY A 674 0.76 -37.64 -28.18
CA GLY A 674 0.78 -38.57 -29.29
C GLY A 674 2.15 -39.15 -29.61
N ASP A 675 3.11 -39.08 -28.69
CA ASP A 675 4.47 -39.57 -28.87
C ASP A 675 4.63 -41.06 -28.54
N GLY A 676 3.54 -41.71 -28.14
CA GLY A 676 3.46 -43.11 -27.76
C GLY A 676 3.93 -43.41 -26.34
N GLN A 677 4.15 -42.38 -25.50
CA GLN A 677 4.48 -42.52 -24.09
C GLN A 677 3.36 -41.94 -23.23
N VAL A 678 3.13 -42.55 -22.06
CA VAL A 678 2.11 -42.02 -21.13
C VAL A 678 2.60 -40.74 -20.46
N ASP A 679 1.70 -39.77 -20.36
CA ASP A 679 1.91 -38.45 -19.79
C ASP A 679 1.24 -38.32 -18.42
N LEU A 680 1.53 -37.22 -17.73
CA LEU A 680 0.81 -36.80 -16.53
C LEU A 680 0.31 -35.36 -16.64
N LEU A 681 -0.78 -35.08 -15.93
CA LEU A 681 -1.27 -33.73 -15.75
C LEU A 681 -1.07 -33.26 -14.31
N ALA A 682 -0.74 -31.98 -14.16
CA ALA A 682 -0.69 -31.34 -12.85
C ALA A 682 -1.38 -29.97 -12.86
N THR A 683 -2.19 -29.72 -11.84
CA THR A 683 -2.68 -28.37 -11.53
C THR A 683 -1.75 -27.72 -10.53
N ALA A 684 -1.37 -26.47 -10.80
CA ALA A 684 -0.47 -25.69 -9.96
C ALA A 684 -1.23 -24.58 -9.21
N SER A 685 -0.68 -24.16 -8.07
CA SER A 685 -1.25 -23.15 -7.17
C SER A 685 -1.40 -21.76 -7.80
N ASP A 686 -0.65 -21.49 -8.87
CA ASP A 686 -0.79 -20.30 -9.73
C ASP A 686 -2.03 -20.35 -10.64
N GLY A 687 -2.83 -21.42 -10.57
CA GLY A 687 -4.03 -21.62 -11.38
C GLY A 687 -3.76 -22.15 -12.79
N THR A 688 -2.53 -22.62 -13.08
CA THR A 688 -2.17 -23.19 -14.38
C THR A 688 -2.37 -24.71 -14.44
N LEU A 689 -2.61 -25.22 -15.65
CA LEU A 689 -2.54 -26.65 -15.98
C LEU A 689 -1.23 -26.93 -16.71
N ARG A 690 -0.53 -27.99 -16.29
CA ARG A 690 0.79 -28.38 -16.82
C ARG A 690 0.77 -29.83 -17.29
N LEU A 691 1.30 -30.06 -18.49
CA LEU A 691 1.60 -31.39 -19.03
C LEU A 691 3.02 -31.80 -18.67
N LEU A 692 3.19 -33.01 -18.15
CA LEU A 692 4.48 -33.62 -17.89
C LEU A 692 4.62 -34.83 -18.81
N GLY A 693 5.27 -34.64 -19.95
CA GLY A 693 5.33 -35.69 -20.96
C GLY A 693 6.22 -36.88 -20.55
N GLY A 694 5.84 -38.09 -20.93
CA GLY A 694 6.61 -39.31 -20.65
C GLY A 694 7.93 -39.41 -21.40
N LYS A 695 8.90 -40.16 -20.87
CA LYS A 695 10.14 -40.55 -21.60
C LYS A 695 10.24 -42.05 -21.92
N GLY A 696 9.31 -42.86 -21.42
CA GLY A 696 9.32 -44.31 -21.60
C GLY A 696 10.21 -45.08 -20.62
N ASP A 697 10.79 -44.43 -19.61
CA ASP A 697 11.59 -45.06 -18.55
C ASP A 697 11.03 -44.78 -17.13
N GLY A 698 9.79 -44.29 -17.06
CA GLY A 698 9.15 -43.81 -15.82
C GLY A 698 9.53 -42.39 -15.40
N THR A 699 10.51 -41.75 -16.08
CA THR A 699 10.84 -40.33 -15.87
C THR A 699 10.07 -39.42 -16.83
N LEU A 700 9.98 -38.13 -16.47
CA LEU A 700 9.16 -37.15 -17.18
C LEU A 700 10.04 -36.09 -17.87
N LYS A 701 9.52 -35.49 -18.94
CA LYS A 701 10.02 -34.28 -19.59
C LYS A 701 9.81 -33.06 -18.69
N ALA A 702 10.42 -31.93 -19.08
CA ALA A 702 10.16 -30.67 -18.40
C ALA A 702 8.66 -30.30 -18.52
N PRO A 703 8.02 -29.82 -17.44
CA PRO A 703 6.61 -29.45 -17.48
C PRO A 703 6.34 -28.33 -18.48
N ARG A 704 5.30 -28.48 -19.28
CA ARG A 704 4.81 -27.45 -20.20
C ARG A 704 3.47 -26.93 -19.72
N THR A 705 3.35 -25.63 -19.52
CA THR A 705 2.05 -25.01 -19.24
C THR A 705 1.17 -25.09 -20.48
N ILE A 706 0.02 -25.76 -20.35
CA ILE A 706 -0.94 -26.00 -21.43
C ILE A 706 -2.22 -25.19 -21.27
N ALA A 707 -2.45 -24.59 -20.10
CA ALA A 707 -3.47 -23.58 -19.90
C ALA A 707 -3.12 -22.61 -18.76
N SER A 708 -3.30 -21.32 -19.02
CA SER A 708 -2.92 -20.23 -18.12
C SER A 708 -4.16 -19.63 -17.41
N GLY A 709 -4.49 -20.15 -16.23
CA GLY A 709 -5.55 -19.61 -15.37
C GLY A 709 -6.87 -20.40 -15.37
N GLY A 710 -7.59 -20.36 -14.24
CA GLY A 710 -8.90 -21.01 -14.07
C GLY A 710 -8.86 -22.49 -13.68
N TRP A 711 -7.67 -23.06 -13.42
CA TRP A 711 -7.50 -24.49 -13.09
C TRP A 711 -7.31 -24.78 -11.60
N ASN A 712 -7.38 -23.75 -10.75
CA ASN A 712 -7.35 -23.94 -9.30
C ASN A 712 -8.57 -24.76 -8.85
N GLY A 713 -8.31 -25.88 -8.15
CA GLY A 713 -9.35 -26.80 -7.70
C GLY A 713 -9.95 -27.68 -8.80
N ALA A 714 -9.50 -27.55 -10.05
CA ALA A 714 -9.91 -28.42 -11.13
C ALA A 714 -9.34 -29.84 -10.93
N ARG A 715 -10.14 -30.85 -11.28
CA ARG A 715 -9.80 -32.27 -11.25
C ARG A 715 -9.98 -32.86 -12.64
N PRO A 716 -8.93 -32.82 -13.50
CA PRO A 716 -8.93 -33.51 -14.78
C PRO A 716 -8.92 -35.03 -14.63
N ALA A 717 -9.48 -35.72 -15.60
CA ALA A 717 -9.30 -37.13 -15.88
C ALA A 717 -9.17 -37.30 -17.40
N HIS A 718 -8.27 -38.18 -17.82
CA HIS A 718 -7.99 -38.50 -19.22
C HIS A 718 -7.66 -40.00 -19.31
N ARG A 719 -7.36 -40.54 -20.49
CA ARG A 719 -7.29 -41.96 -20.89
C ARG A 719 -8.48 -42.41 -21.74
N GLY A 720 -8.90 -41.59 -22.70
CA GLY A 720 -9.88 -41.93 -23.72
C GLY A 720 -10.13 -40.81 -24.72
N ASP A 721 -10.70 -41.19 -25.86
CA ASP A 721 -11.29 -40.30 -26.87
C ASP A 721 -12.81 -40.30 -26.68
N PHE A 722 -13.41 -39.12 -26.56
CA PHE A 722 -14.80 -38.92 -26.20
C PHE A 722 -15.53 -37.94 -27.13
N ILE A 723 -14.82 -37.00 -27.76
CA ILE A 723 -15.37 -35.97 -28.61
C ILE A 723 -14.34 -35.47 -29.62
N ALA A 724 -14.73 -35.32 -30.89
CA ALA A 724 -13.88 -34.67 -31.87
C ALA A 724 -13.81 -33.15 -31.68
N ALA A 725 -12.62 -32.58 -31.92
CA ALA A 725 -12.43 -31.13 -32.07
C ALA A 725 -13.03 -30.55 -33.37
N THR A 726 -13.31 -31.42 -34.35
CA THR A 726 -13.83 -31.03 -35.67
C THR A 726 -15.34 -31.24 -35.75
N ASP A 727 -16.08 -30.18 -36.09
CA ASP A 727 -17.52 -30.25 -36.30
C ASP A 727 -17.91 -31.34 -37.34
N GLY A 728 -18.89 -32.17 -36.99
CA GLY A 728 -19.38 -33.26 -37.84
C GLY A 728 -18.61 -34.58 -37.68
N GLN A 729 -17.56 -34.62 -36.86
CA GLN A 729 -16.95 -35.84 -36.35
C GLN A 729 -17.44 -36.11 -34.93
N THR A 730 -17.62 -37.39 -34.59
CA THR A 730 -17.98 -37.80 -33.22
C THR A 730 -16.75 -37.99 -32.34
N MET A 731 -15.68 -38.54 -32.92
CA MET A 731 -14.39 -38.87 -32.32
C MET A 731 -13.27 -38.60 -33.34
N ASP A 732 -12.10 -38.16 -32.90
CA ASP A 732 -10.96 -37.83 -33.78
C ASP A 732 -9.70 -38.68 -33.51
N GLY A 733 -9.75 -39.56 -32.51
CA GLY A 733 -8.67 -40.43 -32.08
C GLY A 733 -7.72 -39.78 -31.09
N PHE A 734 -7.94 -38.53 -30.67
CA PHE A 734 -7.09 -37.87 -29.67
C PHE A 734 -7.59 -38.11 -28.25
N GLU A 735 -6.65 -38.08 -27.32
CA GLU A 735 -6.96 -38.11 -25.89
C GLU A 735 -7.65 -36.82 -25.43
N ASP A 736 -8.77 -37.00 -24.72
CA ASP A 736 -9.66 -35.95 -24.27
C ASP A 736 -9.67 -35.80 -22.75
N PHE A 737 -10.24 -34.69 -22.27
CA PHE A 737 -10.20 -34.34 -20.85
C PHE A 737 -11.60 -34.18 -20.29
N PHE A 738 -11.96 -35.03 -19.34
CA PHE A 738 -13.02 -34.69 -18.38
C PHE A 738 -12.44 -33.82 -17.29
N VAL A 739 -13.08 -32.71 -16.94
CA VAL A 739 -12.57 -31.80 -15.92
C VAL A 739 -13.72 -31.40 -14.99
N LYS A 740 -13.62 -31.83 -13.74
CA LYS A 740 -14.51 -31.36 -12.68
C LYS A 740 -13.95 -30.07 -12.06
N THR A 741 -14.74 -29.00 -12.08
CA THR A 741 -14.38 -27.71 -11.45
C THR A 741 -15.60 -27.15 -10.72
N GLY A 742 -15.46 -26.88 -9.42
CA GLY A 742 -16.60 -26.57 -8.54
C GLY A 742 -17.70 -27.63 -8.65
N ASN A 743 -18.92 -27.19 -8.96
CA ASN A 743 -20.11 -28.04 -9.13
C ASN A 743 -20.34 -28.49 -10.59
N LYS A 744 -19.36 -28.28 -11.49
CA LYS A 744 -19.50 -28.53 -12.92
C LYS A 744 -18.55 -29.60 -13.41
N LEU A 745 -18.99 -30.33 -14.43
CA LEU A 745 -18.17 -31.25 -15.21
C LEU A 745 -18.11 -30.74 -16.64
N TYR A 746 -16.91 -30.69 -17.19
CA TYR A 746 -16.66 -30.29 -18.56
C TYR A 746 -15.97 -31.42 -19.31
N LEU A 747 -16.27 -31.55 -20.60
CA LEU A 747 -15.49 -32.33 -21.55
C LEU A 747 -14.76 -31.38 -22.49
N TYR A 748 -13.44 -31.52 -22.58
CA TYR A 748 -12.59 -30.75 -23.48
C TYR A 748 -12.07 -31.69 -24.56
N PRO A 749 -12.30 -31.38 -25.85
CA PRO A 749 -11.56 -32.03 -26.92
C PRO A 749 -10.06 -31.77 -26.75
N GLY A 750 -9.25 -32.79 -26.96
CA GLY A 750 -7.80 -32.67 -27.07
C GLY A 750 -7.40 -32.09 -28.42
N ASP A 751 -6.31 -31.32 -28.44
CA ASP A 751 -5.71 -30.91 -29.71
C ASP A 751 -4.78 -31.97 -30.30
N GLY A 752 -4.59 -33.10 -29.63
CA GLY A 752 -3.63 -34.15 -30.00
C GLY A 752 -2.17 -33.77 -29.77
N ASN A 753 -1.84 -32.58 -29.24
CA ASN A 753 -0.51 -32.20 -28.77
C ASN A 753 -0.55 -31.90 -27.24
N GLY A 754 -1.50 -32.52 -26.53
CA GLY A 754 -1.67 -32.42 -25.09
C GLY A 754 -2.28 -31.11 -24.58
N MET A 755 -2.88 -30.26 -25.42
CA MET A 755 -3.65 -29.10 -24.97
C MET A 755 -5.16 -29.39 -24.98
N PRO A 756 -5.90 -29.01 -23.93
CA PRO A 756 -7.37 -29.00 -23.95
C PRO A 756 -7.88 -27.79 -24.75
N LEU A 757 -8.76 -28.00 -25.73
CA LEU A 757 -9.37 -26.94 -26.52
C LEU A 757 -10.47 -26.21 -25.74
N THR A 758 -10.04 -25.22 -24.94
CA THR A 758 -10.91 -24.53 -23.97
C THR A 758 -12.13 -23.81 -24.57
N THR A 759 -12.03 -23.33 -25.81
CA THR A 759 -13.13 -22.66 -26.53
C THR A 759 -14.17 -23.64 -27.06
N GLN A 760 -13.82 -24.92 -27.17
CA GLN A 760 -14.70 -25.97 -27.66
C GLN A 760 -15.27 -26.86 -26.55
N ARG A 761 -14.90 -26.60 -25.29
CA ARG A 761 -15.37 -27.38 -24.14
C ARG A 761 -16.90 -27.45 -24.06
N LYS A 762 -17.40 -28.58 -23.57
CA LYS A 762 -18.83 -28.82 -23.38
C LYS A 762 -19.10 -29.01 -21.89
N GLU A 763 -20.07 -28.27 -21.36
CA GLU A 763 -20.56 -28.50 -19.99
C GLU A 763 -21.47 -29.73 -20.01
N LEU A 764 -21.15 -30.71 -19.17
CA LEU A 764 -21.91 -31.94 -19.06
C LEU A 764 -22.87 -31.84 -17.88
N LEU A 765 -24.14 -32.16 -18.13
CA LEU A 765 -25.18 -32.17 -17.11
C LEU A 765 -25.32 -33.57 -16.51
N ARG A 766 -25.69 -33.63 -15.21
CA ARG A 766 -25.91 -34.89 -14.52
C ARG A 766 -27.20 -35.56 -15.03
N PRO A 767 -27.19 -36.86 -15.38
CA PRO A 767 -28.39 -37.56 -15.85
C PRO A 767 -29.31 -37.95 -14.68
N THR A 768 -29.95 -36.98 -14.00
CA THR A 768 -30.85 -37.26 -12.85
C THR A 768 -32.28 -37.59 -13.25
N GLY A 769 -32.62 -37.58 -14.55
CA GLY A 769 -33.99 -37.77 -15.01
C GLY A 769 -34.96 -36.64 -14.62
N LYS A 770 -34.47 -35.58 -13.96
CA LYS A 770 -35.17 -34.31 -13.67
C LYS A 770 -34.13 -33.18 -13.55
N ASP A 771 -34.24 -32.18 -14.41
CA ASP A 771 -33.42 -30.95 -14.42
C ASP A 771 -33.82 -29.97 -13.29
N ASN A 772 -34.80 -30.36 -12.46
CA ASN A 772 -35.38 -29.63 -11.33
C ASN A 772 -35.31 -30.48 -10.05
N GLY A 773 -35.16 -29.83 -8.89
CA GLY A 773 -35.15 -30.51 -7.61
C GLY A 773 -34.93 -29.58 -6.41
N PRO A 774 -34.74 -30.15 -5.20
CA PRO A 774 -34.46 -29.37 -4.00
C PRO A 774 -33.13 -28.63 -4.09
N LEU A 775 -33.18 -27.29 -4.03
CA LEU A 775 -31.99 -26.46 -3.82
C LEU A 775 -31.65 -26.51 -2.33
N THR A 776 -30.73 -27.40 -1.97
CA THR A 776 -30.33 -27.64 -0.57
C THR A 776 -29.38 -26.52 -0.14
N GLY A 777 -29.47 -26.10 1.11
CA GLY A 777 -28.80 -24.93 1.65
C GLY A 777 -28.39 -25.11 3.11
N PRO A 778 -28.15 -23.99 3.81
CA PRO A 778 -27.60 -23.98 5.16
C PRO A 778 -28.37 -24.85 6.15
N GLY A 779 -27.66 -25.67 6.93
CA GLY A 779 -28.25 -26.58 7.92
C GLY A 779 -28.93 -27.82 7.33
N GLY A 780 -28.68 -28.15 6.05
CA GLY A 780 -29.31 -29.28 5.34
C GLY A 780 -30.79 -29.04 5.04
N LEU A 781 -31.22 -27.77 5.06
CA LEU A 781 -32.57 -27.33 4.72
C LEU A 781 -32.62 -26.96 3.23
N CYS A 782 -33.82 -26.83 2.67
CA CYS A 782 -34.02 -26.50 1.26
C CYS A 782 -34.58 -25.09 1.11
N LEU A 783 -34.18 -24.39 0.05
CA LEU A 783 -34.87 -23.18 -0.39
C LEU A 783 -36.32 -23.53 -0.72
N ASP A 784 -37.24 -22.69 -0.27
CA ASP A 784 -38.67 -22.98 -0.22
C ASP A 784 -39.45 -21.71 -0.49
N VAL A 785 -40.44 -21.79 -1.38
CA VAL A 785 -41.43 -20.72 -1.54
C VAL A 785 -42.40 -20.80 -0.36
N LYS A 786 -42.42 -19.76 0.48
CA LYS A 786 -43.18 -19.77 1.74
C LYS A 786 -44.65 -20.17 1.53
N SER A 787 -45.04 -21.25 2.19
CA SER A 787 -46.40 -21.84 2.10
C SER A 787 -46.82 -22.29 0.71
N GLY A 788 -45.88 -22.42 -0.25
CA GLY A 788 -46.16 -22.76 -1.65
C GLY A 788 -47.02 -21.72 -2.39
N ALA A 789 -47.06 -20.47 -1.91
CA ALA A 789 -47.88 -19.43 -2.52
C ALA A 789 -47.30 -18.96 -3.85
N THR A 790 -48.16 -18.72 -4.86
CA THR A 790 -47.75 -18.37 -6.22
C THR A 790 -47.87 -16.87 -6.53
N VAL A 791 -48.19 -16.04 -5.53
CA VAL A 791 -48.32 -14.58 -5.70
C VAL A 791 -46.94 -13.93 -5.76
N ASN A 792 -46.75 -12.94 -6.64
CA ASN A 792 -45.49 -12.18 -6.71
C ASN A 792 -45.22 -11.46 -5.38
N GLY A 793 -43.95 -11.40 -4.98
CA GLY A 793 -43.53 -10.89 -3.68
C GLY A 793 -43.61 -11.91 -2.54
N THR A 794 -44.04 -13.14 -2.79
CA THR A 794 -43.99 -14.22 -1.78
C THR A 794 -42.53 -14.45 -1.36
N PRO A 795 -42.17 -14.32 -0.08
CA PRO A 795 -40.79 -14.52 0.36
C PRO A 795 -40.33 -15.96 0.16
N LEU A 796 -39.07 -16.13 -0.25
CA LEU A 796 -38.39 -17.41 -0.16
C LEU A 796 -37.80 -17.57 1.24
N GLN A 797 -37.69 -18.81 1.71
CA GLN A 797 -37.19 -19.17 3.04
C GLN A 797 -36.38 -20.48 2.95
N ILE A 798 -35.64 -20.81 4.00
CA ILE A 798 -35.12 -22.17 4.19
C ILE A 798 -36.11 -23.01 4.99
N TYR A 799 -36.42 -24.22 4.53
CA TYR A 799 -37.40 -25.12 5.15
C TYR A 799 -36.96 -26.58 5.07
N THR A 800 -37.59 -27.47 5.84
CA THR A 800 -37.31 -28.92 5.77
C THR A 800 -37.50 -29.40 4.33
N CYS A 801 -36.49 -30.07 3.78
CA CYS A 801 -36.56 -30.67 2.45
C CYS A 801 -37.70 -31.70 2.40
N ASN A 802 -38.68 -31.48 1.53
CA ASN A 802 -39.97 -32.20 1.57
C ASN A 802 -40.49 -32.65 0.19
N ALA A 803 -39.69 -32.48 -0.87
CA ALA A 803 -39.99 -32.90 -2.25
C ALA A 803 -41.31 -32.33 -2.82
N THR A 804 -41.79 -31.19 -2.28
CA THR A 804 -42.94 -30.48 -2.85
C THR A 804 -42.50 -29.58 -4.01
N THR A 805 -43.45 -29.18 -4.87
CA THR A 805 -43.18 -28.26 -5.99
C THR A 805 -42.72 -26.87 -5.55
N ALA A 806 -42.94 -26.49 -4.28
CA ALA A 806 -42.44 -25.25 -3.69
C ALA A 806 -40.92 -25.27 -3.43
N GLN A 807 -40.30 -26.44 -3.50
CA GLN A 807 -38.86 -26.67 -3.36
C GLN A 807 -38.25 -27.25 -4.65
N ASP A 808 -39.02 -27.36 -5.72
CA ASP A 808 -38.58 -27.96 -6.98
C ASP A 808 -37.99 -26.88 -7.89
N PHE A 809 -36.75 -26.48 -7.56
CA PHE A 809 -36.02 -25.41 -8.22
C PHE A 809 -35.26 -25.93 -9.45
N GLN A 810 -35.16 -25.09 -10.47
CA GLN A 810 -34.37 -25.34 -11.66
C GLN A 810 -33.55 -24.09 -11.99
N LEU A 811 -32.22 -24.22 -12.10
CA LEU A 811 -31.36 -23.15 -12.59
C LEU A 811 -31.14 -23.33 -14.09
N THR A 812 -31.83 -22.52 -14.92
CA THR A 812 -31.71 -22.59 -16.39
C THR A 812 -31.47 -21.22 -16.98
N GLY A 813 -30.38 -21.07 -17.73
CA GLY A 813 -30.04 -19.81 -18.40
C GLY A 813 -29.86 -18.64 -17.42
N GLY A 814 -29.39 -18.91 -16.20
CA GLY A 814 -29.25 -17.95 -15.10
C GLY A 814 -30.50 -17.74 -14.24
N ALA A 815 -31.69 -18.17 -14.68
CA ALA A 815 -32.92 -18.01 -13.89
C ALA A 815 -33.13 -19.18 -12.92
N LEU A 816 -33.32 -18.89 -11.62
CA LEU A 816 -33.80 -19.85 -10.62
C LEU A 816 -35.32 -19.96 -10.67
N LYS A 817 -35.81 -20.97 -11.39
CA LYS A 817 -37.23 -21.19 -11.62
C LYS A 817 -37.84 -22.12 -10.58
N VAL A 818 -39.04 -21.79 -10.11
CA VAL A 818 -39.84 -22.59 -9.16
C VAL A 818 -41.32 -22.24 -9.31
N LEU A 819 -42.23 -23.22 -9.25
CA LEU A 819 -43.68 -23.00 -9.43
C LEU A 819 -44.06 -22.21 -10.71
N GLY A 820 -43.27 -22.35 -11.79
CA GLY A 820 -43.47 -21.61 -13.05
C GLY A 820 -43.08 -20.13 -13.01
N LYS A 821 -42.42 -19.69 -11.92
CA LYS A 821 -41.96 -18.33 -11.66
C LYS A 821 -40.46 -18.32 -11.34
N CYS A 822 -39.90 -17.15 -11.06
CA CYS A 822 -38.47 -16.94 -10.82
C CYS A 822 -38.21 -16.40 -9.41
N ALA A 823 -37.13 -16.86 -8.77
CA ALA A 823 -36.59 -16.24 -7.56
C ALA A 823 -35.89 -14.93 -7.93
N ALA A 824 -36.27 -13.84 -7.28
CA ALA A 824 -35.78 -12.49 -7.57
C ALA A 824 -35.31 -11.79 -6.29
N ALA A 825 -34.18 -11.10 -6.34
CA ALA A 825 -33.83 -10.14 -5.31
C ALA A 825 -34.78 -8.93 -5.38
N ALA A 826 -35.42 -8.57 -4.26
CA ALA A 826 -36.39 -7.47 -4.21
C ALA A 826 -35.73 -6.08 -4.33
N GLY A 827 -34.40 -6.00 -4.18
CA GLY A 827 -33.59 -4.80 -4.25
C GLY A 827 -32.11 -5.16 -4.38
N THR A 828 -31.24 -4.15 -4.49
CA THR A 828 -29.78 -4.34 -4.60
C THR A 828 -29.03 -4.02 -3.31
N ASP A 829 -29.72 -3.52 -2.28
CA ASP A 829 -29.12 -3.20 -0.98
C ASP A 829 -28.82 -4.47 -0.16
N LEU A 830 -27.90 -4.36 0.80
CA LEU A 830 -27.60 -5.45 1.74
C LEU A 830 -28.86 -5.86 2.52
N ALA A 831 -29.02 -7.17 2.71
CA ALA A 831 -30.17 -7.79 3.37
C ALA A 831 -31.51 -7.59 2.62
N SER A 832 -31.48 -7.20 1.34
CA SER A 832 -32.70 -7.20 0.51
C SER A 832 -33.27 -8.63 0.42
N PRO A 833 -34.60 -8.82 0.60
CA PRO A 833 -35.19 -10.15 0.60
C PRO A 833 -35.20 -10.78 -0.79
N VAL A 834 -35.19 -12.12 -0.83
CA VAL A 834 -35.44 -12.88 -2.06
C VAL A 834 -36.89 -13.34 -2.09
N GLN A 835 -37.56 -13.10 -3.22
CA GLN A 835 -39.00 -13.28 -3.37
C GLN A 835 -39.34 -13.96 -4.70
N LEU A 836 -40.53 -14.55 -4.78
CA LEU A 836 -41.08 -15.10 -6.01
C LEU A 836 -41.59 -13.98 -6.91
N ALA A 837 -41.26 -14.00 -8.19
CA ALA A 837 -41.73 -13.03 -9.18
C ALA A 837 -41.97 -13.71 -10.54
N ASP A 838 -42.83 -13.12 -11.38
CA ASP A 838 -42.97 -13.58 -12.77
C ASP A 838 -41.65 -13.44 -13.53
N CYS A 839 -41.29 -14.44 -14.32
CA CYS A 839 -40.01 -14.44 -15.03
C CYS A 839 -39.98 -13.38 -16.13
N ASP A 840 -39.08 -12.40 -16.02
CA ASP A 840 -38.89 -11.31 -16.98
C ASP A 840 -37.49 -11.28 -17.62
N GLY A 841 -36.58 -12.14 -17.13
CA GLY A 841 -35.19 -12.23 -17.60
C GLY A 841 -34.28 -11.10 -17.11
N GLY A 842 -34.80 -10.17 -16.31
CA GLY A 842 -34.05 -9.03 -15.79
C GLY A 842 -32.96 -9.43 -14.77
N PRO A 843 -31.96 -8.56 -14.53
CA PRO A 843 -30.79 -8.89 -13.70
C PRO A 843 -31.11 -9.34 -12.27
N ALA A 844 -32.25 -8.90 -11.70
CA ALA A 844 -32.70 -9.30 -10.37
C ALA A 844 -33.06 -10.80 -10.27
N GLN A 845 -33.34 -11.45 -11.40
CA GLN A 845 -33.70 -12.86 -11.51
C GLN A 845 -32.54 -13.74 -12.01
N GLN A 846 -31.39 -13.12 -12.31
CA GLN A 846 -30.22 -13.80 -12.83
C GLN A 846 -29.28 -14.18 -11.69
N TRP A 847 -29.06 -15.46 -11.54
CA TRP A 847 -28.24 -16.09 -10.51
C TRP A 847 -27.09 -16.86 -11.16
N LEU A 848 -25.89 -16.62 -10.66
CA LEU A 848 -24.67 -17.31 -11.02
C LEU A 848 -24.27 -18.23 -9.87
N ASP A 849 -24.38 -19.53 -10.09
CA ASP A 849 -23.67 -20.50 -9.25
C ASP A 849 -22.17 -20.32 -9.45
N ARG A 850 -21.48 -19.91 -8.39
CA ARG A 850 -20.04 -19.65 -8.41
C ARG A 850 -19.22 -20.92 -8.25
N GLY A 851 -19.86 -22.07 -7.98
CA GLY A 851 -19.23 -23.37 -7.83
C GLY A 851 -18.51 -23.57 -6.49
N ASP A 852 -18.53 -22.57 -5.61
CA ASP A 852 -18.00 -22.58 -4.24
C ASP A 852 -19.12 -22.75 -3.18
N GLY A 853 -20.34 -23.09 -3.63
CA GLY A 853 -21.55 -23.13 -2.80
C GLY A 853 -22.36 -21.84 -2.86
N SER A 854 -21.78 -20.72 -3.30
CA SER A 854 -22.51 -19.44 -3.32
C SER A 854 -23.28 -19.19 -4.62
N LEU A 855 -24.47 -18.58 -4.49
CA LEU A 855 -25.32 -18.15 -5.60
C LEU A 855 -25.35 -16.63 -5.69
N LEU A 856 -24.61 -16.06 -6.64
CA LEU A 856 -24.49 -14.62 -6.84
C LEU A 856 -25.62 -14.10 -7.73
N ASN A 857 -26.36 -13.11 -7.24
CA ASN A 857 -27.31 -12.35 -8.03
C ASN A 857 -26.60 -11.33 -8.92
N GLN A 858 -26.73 -11.46 -10.24
CA GLN A 858 -25.99 -10.62 -11.20
C GLN A 858 -26.44 -9.15 -11.18
N GLY A 859 -27.69 -8.86 -10.80
CA GLY A 859 -28.19 -7.49 -10.68
C GLY A 859 -27.61 -6.70 -9.51
N SER A 860 -27.22 -7.39 -8.43
CA SER A 860 -26.73 -6.76 -7.19
C SER A 860 -25.27 -7.05 -6.87
N GLY A 861 -24.65 -8.05 -7.51
CA GLY A 861 -23.30 -8.51 -7.20
C GLY A 861 -23.17 -9.20 -5.83
N ARG A 862 -24.29 -9.65 -5.25
CA ARG A 862 -24.40 -10.18 -3.87
C ARG A 862 -24.90 -11.62 -3.87
N CYS A 863 -24.60 -12.37 -2.82
CA CYS A 863 -24.90 -13.80 -2.73
C CYS A 863 -26.21 -14.07 -1.97
N LEU A 864 -26.91 -15.15 -2.36
CA LEU A 864 -28.07 -15.70 -1.65
C LEU A 864 -27.65 -16.14 -0.24
N ASP A 865 -28.36 -15.67 0.77
CA ASP A 865 -28.00 -15.80 2.17
C ASP A 865 -29.25 -15.99 3.05
N THR A 866 -29.09 -16.48 4.28
CA THR A 866 -30.18 -16.61 5.26
C THR A 866 -30.23 -15.42 6.22
N ALA A 867 -31.42 -14.85 6.39
CA ALA A 867 -31.60 -13.64 7.19
C ALA A 867 -31.08 -13.76 8.62
N GLY A 868 -30.27 -12.79 9.04
CA GLY A 868 -29.72 -12.69 10.40
C GLY A 868 -28.72 -13.78 10.78
N GLY A 869 -28.12 -14.48 9.79
CA GLY A 869 -27.17 -15.55 10.02
C GLY A 869 -27.80 -16.82 10.62
N ALA A 870 -29.11 -16.98 10.49
CA ALA A 870 -29.85 -18.07 11.10
C ALA A 870 -29.98 -19.27 10.14
N VAL A 871 -29.59 -20.47 10.60
CA VAL A 871 -29.69 -21.74 9.85
C VAL A 871 -30.79 -22.65 10.40
N VAL A 872 -31.94 -22.04 10.73
CA VAL A 872 -33.12 -22.73 11.28
C VAL A 872 -34.30 -22.65 10.32
N LYS A 873 -35.23 -23.60 10.45
CA LYS A 873 -36.43 -23.70 9.62
C LYS A 873 -37.28 -22.42 9.65
N SER A 874 -37.78 -22.02 8.48
CA SER A 874 -38.60 -20.83 8.21
C SER A 874 -37.85 -19.49 8.26
N THR A 875 -36.51 -19.49 8.28
CA THR A 875 -35.74 -18.26 8.11
C THR A 875 -35.86 -17.73 6.68
N PRO A 876 -36.18 -16.44 6.46
CA PRO A 876 -36.23 -15.84 5.13
C PRO A 876 -34.87 -15.85 4.40
N ALA A 877 -34.90 -15.96 3.08
CA ALA A 877 -33.74 -15.76 2.23
C ALA A 877 -33.56 -14.27 1.89
N GLN A 878 -32.31 -13.82 1.81
CA GLN A 878 -31.90 -12.46 1.49
C GLN A 878 -30.67 -12.46 0.57
N ILE A 879 -30.21 -11.28 0.17
CA ILE A 879 -28.90 -11.10 -0.46
C ILE A 879 -27.92 -10.37 0.46
N LEU A 880 -26.67 -10.84 0.52
CA LEU A 880 -25.59 -10.23 1.31
C LEU A 880 -24.27 -10.21 0.55
N ASN A 881 -23.23 -9.56 1.09
CA ASN A 881 -21.90 -9.67 0.52
C ASN A 881 -21.48 -11.14 0.48
N CYS A 882 -20.90 -11.57 -0.63
CA CYS A 882 -20.36 -12.91 -0.76
C CYS A 882 -19.12 -13.05 0.14
N ASP A 883 -19.25 -13.73 1.27
CA ASP A 883 -18.22 -13.85 2.31
C ASP A 883 -17.81 -15.31 2.58
N GLY A 884 -18.47 -16.27 1.92
CA GLY A 884 -18.16 -17.70 2.05
C GLY A 884 -18.65 -18.31 3.37
N ASP A 885 -19.56 -17.63 4.08
CA ASP A 885 -20.17 -18.18 5.29
C ASP A 885 -21.05 -19.40 4.96
N ALA A 886 -21.21 -20.29 5.93
CA ALA A 886 -22.09 -21.46 5.81
C ALA A 886 -23.56 -21.08 5.57
N THR A 887 -23.97 -19.84 5.84
CA THR A 887 -25.31 -19.29 5.49
C THR A 887 -25.50 -19.03 3.99
N GLN A 888 -24.42 -19.11 3.20
CA GLN A 888 -24.40 -18.90 1.76
C GLN A 888 -24.06 -20.16 0.97
N ASP A 889 -24.00 -21.32 1.64
CA ASP A 889 -23.67 -22.61 1.02
C ASP A 889 -24.93 -23.29 0.48
N TRP A 890 -25.04 -23.35 -0.85
CA TRP A 890 -26.18 -23.86 -1.60
C TRP A 890 -25.74 -24.89 -2.65
N ALA A 891 -26.47 -26.01 -2.69
CA ALA A 891 -26.33 -27.04 -3.71
C ALA A 891 -27.49 -26.95 -4.70
N VAL A 892 -27.18 -26.53 -5.93
CA VAL A 892 -28.16 -26.43 -7.03
C VAL A 892 -28.46 -27.83 -7.59
N PRO A 893 -29.74 -28.16 -7.85
CA PRO A 893 -30.14 -29.41 -8.50
C PRO A 893 -29.49 -29.62 -9.87
N GLY A 894 -29.23 -30.88 -10.26
CA GLY A 894 -28.67 -31.22 -11.59
C GLY A 894 -27.18 -30.91 -11.78
N THR A 895 -26.51 -30.42 -10.73
CA THR A 895 -25.07 -30.17 -10.71
C THR A 895 -24.27 -31.38 -10.22
N TRP A 896 -22.95 -31.32 -10.40
CA TRP A 896 -21.97 -32.29 -9.89
C TRP A 896 -21.50 -31.92 -8.47
N ALA A 897 -22.37 -31.25 -7.71
CA ALA A 897 -22.17 -30.99 -6.28
C ALA A 897 -22.14 -32.31 -5.51
N GLY A 898 -21.10 -32.52 -4.69
CA GLY A 898 -20.90 -33.78 -3.94
C GLY A 898 -20.09 -34.86 -4.66
N THR A 899 -19.68 -34.62 -5.92
CA THR A 899 -18.69 -35.46 -6.62
C THR A 899 -17.30 -35.21 -6.04
N GLY A 900 -16.59 -36.24 -5.58
CA GLY A 900 -15.20 -36.10 -5.13
C GLY A 900 -14.21 -36.32 -6.26
N GLN A 901 -14.03 -37.57 -6.72
CA GLN A 901 -13.09 -37.90 -7.80
C GLN A 901 -13.79 -38.36 -9.08
N ILE A 902 -13.12 -38.12 -10.20
CA ILE A 902 -13.49 -38.64 -11.53
C ILE A 902 -12.29 -39.40 -12.11
N LEU A 903 -12.55 -40.50 -12.82
CA LEU A 903 -11.54 -41.36 -13.44
C LEU A 903 -12.05 -41.88 -14.78
N THR A 904 -11.15 -42.10 -15.71
CA THR A 904 -11.43 -42.66 -17.04
C THR A 904 -10.63 -43.95 -17.19
N PRO A 905 -11.22 -45.12 -16.86
CA PRO A 905 -10.51 -46.40 -16.84
C PRO A 905 -10.29 -47.02 -18.23
N ARG A 906 -10.62 -46.32 -19.32
CA ARG A 906 -10.94 -46.86 -20.66
C ARG A 906 -12.23 -47.69 -20.63
N ASP A 907 -12.25 -48.84 -21.30
CA ASP A 907 -13.37 -49.75 -21.41
C ASP A 907 -13.39 -50.74 -20.21
N ALA A 908 -14.05 -50.34 -19.12
CA ALA A 908 -14.13 -51.12 -17.90
C ALA A 908 -15.21 -52.21 -17.99
N ASP A 909 -16.38 -51.90 -18.54
CA ASP A 909 -17.48 -52.85 -18.65
C ASP A 909 -17.46 -53.72 -19.92
N GLY A 910 -16.62 -53.44 -20.90
CA GLY A 910 -16.50 -54.21 -22.14
C GLY A 910 -17.42 -53.75 -23.26
N MET A 911 -18.18 -52.68 -23.02
CA MET A 911 -18.96 -52.04 -24.05
C MET A 911 -18.04 -51.16 -24.92
N PRO A 912 -18.32 -51.00 -26.23
CA PRO A 912 -17.48 -50.18 -27.08
C PRO A 912 -17.35 -48.75 -26.53
N GLY A 913 -16.14 -48.19 -26.52
CA GLY A 913 -15.86 -46.83 -26.06
C GLY A 913 -15.17 -46.76 -24.71
N ALA A 914 -14.69 -45.58 -24.33
CA ALA A 914 -14.13 -45.35 -23.01
C ALA A 914 -15.23 -44.94 -22.00
N ASP A 915 -15.09 -45.40 -20.76
CA ASP A 915 -16.00 -45.16 -19.65
C ASP A 915 -15.55 -43.98 -18.78
N LEU A 916 -16.50 -43.47 -18.00
CA LEU A 916 -16.24 -42.51 -16.91
C LEU A 916 -16.70 -43.10 -15.57
N ILE A 917 -15.81 -43.16 -14.60
CA ILE A 917 -16.10 -43.49 -13.20
C ILE A 917 -16.18 -42.21 -12.39
N VAL A 918 -17.22 -42.07 -11.56
CA VAL A 918 -17.42 -40.93 -10.67
C VAL A 918 -17.67 -41.42 -9.25
N GLN A 919 -16.92 -40.86 -8.29
CA GLN A 919 -17.17 -41.04 -6.86
C GLN A 919 -18.11 -39.93 -6.38
N GLU A 920 -19.28 -40.33 -5.86
CA GLU A 920 -20.31 -39.41 -5.38
C GLU A 920 -20.79 -39.84 -3.99
N GLY A 921 -20.57 -38.98 -2.99
CA GLY A 921 -20.83 -39.34 -1.59
C GLY A 921 -20.18 -40.68 -1.23
N GLU A 922 -20.93 -41.56 -0.58
CA GLU A 922 -20.39 -42.86 -0.18
C GLU A 922 -20.27 -43.90 -1.33
N GLY A 923 -20.66 -43.58 -2.57
CA GLY A 923 -20.78 -44.55 -3.67
C GLY A 923 -19.87 -44.29 -4.87
N MET A 924 -19.76 -45.31 -5.73
CA MET A 924 -19.04 -45.29 -7.03
C MET A 924 -19.98 -45.61 -8.18
N TRP A 925 -19.90 -44.81 -9.24
CA TRP A 925 -20.80 -44.83 -10.38
C TRP A 925 -20.02 -44.96 -11.68
N LEU A 926 -20.45 -45.86 -12.57
CA LEU A 926 -19.92 -46.02 -13.92
C LEU A 926 -20.89 -45.43 -14.94
N TYR A 927 -20.40 -44.51 -15.75
CA TYR A 927 -21.02 -44.04 -16.98
C TYR A 927 -20.39 -44.84 -18.14
N SER A 928 -21.16 -45.81 -18.63
CA SER A 928 -20.74 -46.74 -19.70
C SER A 928 -20.58 -45.99 -21.02
N GLY A 929 -19.47 -46.25 -21.71
CA GLY A 929 -19.19 -45.81 -23.05
C GLY A 929 -20.05 -46.51 -24.09
N THR A 930 -20.31 -45.80 -25.19
CA THR A 930 -20.80 -46.37 -26.44
C THR A 930 -19.77 -46.15 -27.53
N ALA A 931 -20.05 -46.62 -28.76
CA ALA A 931 -19.21 -46.30 -29.92
C ALA A 931 -19.04 -44.78 -30.15
N GLU A 932 -19.86 -43.94 -29.50
CA GLU A 932 -19.83 -42.48 -29.52
C GLU A 932 -19.40 -41.88 -28.15
N GLY A 933 -18.84 -42.70 -27.25
CA GLY A 933 -18.43 -42.32 -25.89
C GLY A 933 -19.57 -42.46 -24.87
N PRO A 934 -19.39 -42.00 -23.61
CA PRO A 934 -20.40 -42.11 -22.55
C PRO A 934 -21.54 -41.08 -22.69
N LEU A 935 -21.60 -40.39 -23.84
CA LEU A 935 -22.58 -39.38 -24.17
C LEU A 935 -23.82 -40.03 -24.78
N ALA A 936 -24.99 -39.45 -24.50
CA ALA A 936 -26.22 -39.82 -25.16
C ALA A 936 -26.15 -39.42 -26.65
N ALA A 937 -26.60 -40.33 -27.53
CA ALA A 937 -26.65 -40.16 -28.99
C ALA A 937 -27.70 -39.15 -29.48
N GLU A 938 -27.82 -38.01 -28.79
CA GLU A 938 -28.64 -36.86 -29.20
C GLU A 938 -27.71 -35.72 -29.62
N PRO A 939 -27.67 -35.36 -30.92
CA PRO A 939 -26.79 -34.31 -31.43
C PRO A 939 -26.94 -32.99 -30.65
N GLY A 940 -25.82 -32.51 -30.10
CA GLY A 940 -25.77 -31.24 -29.37
C GLY A 940 -26.33 -31.26 -27.95
N SER A 941 -26.80 -32.41 -27.44
CA SER A 941 -27.34 -32.51 -26.08
C SER A 941 -26.24 -32.54 -24.99
N TYR A 942 -25.06 -33.09 -25.31
CA TYR A 942 -23.92 -33.30 -24.39
C TYR A 942 -24.33 -33.83 -23.01
N LYS A 943 -25.31 -34.74 -22.97
CA LYS A 943 -25.76 -35.42 -21.76
C LYS A 943 -25.01 -36.74 -21.61
N LEU A 944 -24.61 -37.10 -20.40
CA LEU A 944 -24.11 -38.45 -20.13
C LEU A 944 -25.26 -39.47 -20.14
N LEU A 945 -24.95 -40.72 -20.44
CA LEU A 945 -25.87 -41.84 -20.24
C LEU A 945 -26.14 -42.08 -18.74
N PRO A 946 -27.26 -42.74 -18.36
CA PRO A 946 -27.52 -43.07 -16.96
C PRO A 946 -26.41 -43.95 -16.37
N ALA A 947 -25.89 -43.56 -15.20
CA ALA A 947 -24.84 -44.31 -14.54
C ALA A 947 -25.34 -45.57 -13.82
N LYS A 948 -24.48 -46.58 -13.71
CA LYS A 948 -24.68 -47.79 -12.91
C LYS A 948 -23.79 -47.72 -11.66
N GLN A 949 -24.38 -47.86 -10.48
CA GLN A 949 -23.61 -47.93 -9.23
C GLN A 949 -22.93 -49.29 -9.10
N PHE A 950 -21.65 -49.33 -8.75
CA PHE A 950 -20.91 -50.56 -8.48
C PHE A 950 -20.20 -50.57 -7.11
N GLY A 951 -20.01 -49.40 -6.49
CA GLY A 951 -19.53 -49.26 -5.10
C GLY A 951 -20.62 -48.62 -4.24
N PHE A 952 -20.96 -49.26 -3.11
CA PHE A 952 -22.19 -48.93 -2.38
C PHE A 952 -22.00 -48.00 -1.17
N THR A 953 -20.93 -48.16 -0.38
CA THR A 953 -20.75 -47.38 0.86
C THR A 953 -19.28 -47.05 1.14
N SER A 954 -19.05 -45.97 1.91
CA SER A 954 -17.73 -45.51 2.42
C SER A 954 -16.64 -45.16 1.39
N TRP A 955 -17.00 -44.95 0.11
CA TRP A 955 -16.04 -44.58 -0.93
C TRP A 955 -15.54 -43.12 -0.84
N ASP A 956 -16.23 -42.28 -0.07
CA ASP A 956 -15.81 -40.92 0.31
C ASP A 956 -14.55 -40.87 1.19
N ARG A 957 -14.12 -42.02 1.72
CA ARG A 957 -12.96 -42.13 2.62
C ARG A 957 -11.67 -42.54 1.91
N PHE A 958 -11.64 -42.45 0.59
CA PHE A 958 -10.52 -42.92 -0.21
C PHE A 958 -10.17 -41.95 -1.33
N ASP A 959 -8.88 -41.92 -1.65
CA ASP A 959 -8.35 -41.38 -2.90
C ASP A 959 -8.07 -42.55 -3.86
N PHE A 960 -8.39 -42.40 -5.14
CA PHE A 960 -8.27 -43.43 -6.17
C PHE A 960 -7.53 -42.98 -7.43
N THR A 961 -6.99 -43.96 -8.15
CA THR A 961 -6.59 -43.86 -9.56
C THR A 961 -6.88 -45.18 -10.28
N SER A 962 -7.01 -45.16 -11.61
CA SER A 962 -7.17 -46.38 -12.41
C SER A 962 -5.92 -46.61 -13.25
N PRO A 963 -4.99 -47.46 -12.80
CA PRO A 963 -3.76 -47.72 -13.54
C PRO A 963 -3.98 -48.52 -14.84
N GLY A 964 -5.15 -49.13 -14.99
CA GLY A 964 -5.42 -50.14 -16.02
C GLY A 964 -5.37 -51.54 -15.42
N ASP A 965 -5.07 -52.54 -16.24
CA ASP A 965 -5.06 -53.95 -15.83
C ASP A 965 -3.73 -54.30 -15.14
N VAL A 966 -3.75 -54.33 -13.81
CA VAL A 966 -2.57 -54.61 -12.98
C VAL A 966 -2.35 -56.11 -12.89
N ASN A 967 -3.43 -56.90 -12.88
CA ASN A 967 -3.37 -58.33 -12.60
C ASN A 967 -3.26 -59.21 -13.88
N GLY A 968 -3.49 -58.64 -15.06
CA GLY A 968 -3.38 -59.28 -16.37
C GLY A 968 -4.63 -60.00 -16.85
N ASP A 969 -5.81 -59.74 -16.28
CA ASP A 969 -7.09 -60.40 -16.64
C ASP A 969 -7.85 -59.69 -17.77
N GLY A 970 -7.33 -58.56 -18.26
CA GLY A 970 -7.91 -57.74 -19.31
C GLY A 970 -8.98 -56.76 -18.84
N ILE A 971 -9.20 -56.62 -17.52
CA ILE A 971 -10.18 -55.70 -16.93
C ILE A 971 -9.41 -54.59 -16.19
N PRO A 972 -9.74 -53.30 -16.42
CA PRO A 972 -9.12 -52.21 -15.66
C PRO A 972 -9.35 -52.36 -14.15
N ASP A 973 -8.29 -52.18 -13.37
CA ASP A 973 -8.30 -52.21 -11.91
C ASP A 973 -8.33 -50.79 -11.30
N LEU A 974 -8.57 -50.70 -9.99
CA LEU A 974 -8.45 -49.46 -9.21
C LEU A 974 -7.39 -49.60 -8.11
N LEU A 975 -6.58 -48.56 -7.94
CA LEU A 975 -5.75 -48.38 -6.74
C LEU A 975 -6.44 -47.40 -5.81
N GLY A 976 -6.57 -47.75 -4.53
CA GLY A 976 -7.28 -46.95 -3.54
C GLY A 976 -6.51 -46.80 -2.23
N ARG A 977 -6.41 -45.57 -1.74
CA ARG A 977 -5.79 -45.25 -0.44
C ARG A 977 -6.84 -44.71 0.51
N HIS A 978 -6.98 -45.32 1.69
CA HIS A 978 -7.86 -44.80 2.72
C HIS A 978 -7.27 -43.51 3.34
N VAL A 979 -8.05 -42.45 3.43
CA VAL A 979 -7.59 -41.11 3.90
C VAL A 979 -7.59 -40.95 5.42
N THR A 980 -7.66 -42.06 6.17
CA THR A 980 -7.73 -42.00 7.64
C THR A 980 -6.43 -41.45 8.21
N THR A 981 -6.55 -40.55 9.18
CA THR A 981 -5.41 -40.02 9.94
C THR A 981 -5.19 -40.75 11.26
N ASP A 982 -6.10 -41.64 11.66
CA ASP A 982 -6.01 -42.42 12.89
C ASP A 982 -5.00 -43.57 12.75
N PRO A 983 -3.84 -43.52 13.45
CA PRO A 983 -2.84 -44.59 13.39
C PRO A 983 -3.32 -45.94 13.94
N ALA A 984 -4.42 -45.96 14.71
CA ALA A 984 -5.00 -47.20 15.21
C ALA A 984 -5.87 -47.93 14.16
N SER A 985 -6.24 -47.26 13.06
CA SER A 985 -7.01 -47.88 11.98
C SER A 985 -6.20 -48.95 11.25
N ALA A 986 -6.82 -50.09 10.97
CA ALA A 986 -6.21 -51.15 10.17
C ALA A 986 -5.92 -50.71 8.72
N ASP A 987 -6.55 -49.64 8.23
CA ASP A 987 -6.36 -49.06 6.91
C ASP A 987 -5.30 -47.94 6.89
N TYR A 988 -4.78 -47.53 8.06
CA TYR A 988 -3.84 -46.43 8.16
C TYR A 988 -2.56 -46.69 7.37
N GLY A 989 -2.24 -45.77 6.45
CA GLY A 989 -0.99 -45.80 5.69
C GLY A 989 -0.89 -46.93 4.67
N LYS A 990 -2.01 -47.53 4.23
CA LYS A 990 -2.04 -48.58 3.21
C LYS A 990 -2.59 -48.10 1.87
N LEU A 991 -2.03 -48.66 0.80
CA LEU A 991 -2.56 -48.60 -0.56
C LEU A 991 -3.11 -49.98 -0.93
N TYR A 992 -4.30 -50.01 -1.51
CA TYR A 992 -5.00 -51.24 -1.88
C TYR A 992 -5.17 -51.34 -3.40
N LEU A 993 -5.05 -52.56 -3.93
CA LEU A 993 -5.50 -52.92 -5.27
C LEU A 993 -6.91 -53.50 -5.18
N TYR A 994 -7.83 -52.94 -5.95
CA TYR A 994 -9.18 -53.42 -6.14
C TYR A 994 -9.28 -54.00 -7.55
N PRO A 995 -9.22 -55.33 -7.70
CA PRO A 995 -9.32 -55.97 -9.01
C PRO A 995 -10.64 -55.60 -9.69
N GLY A 996 -10.60 -55.23 -10.96
CA GLY A 996 -11.78 -55.08 -11.78
C GLY A 996 -12.49 -56.43 -11.96
N THR A 997 -13.81 -56.41 -12.08
CA THR A 997 -14.59 -57.61 -12.41
C THR A 997 -15.66 -57.25 -13.42
N ARG A 998 -15.98 -58.21 -14.30
CA ARG A 998 -17.00 -58.04 -15.34
C ARG A 998 -17.99 -59.19 -15.24
N ALA A 999 -19.26 -58.85 -15.08
CA ALA A 999 -20.36 -59.82 -15.15
C ALA A 999 -21.17 -59.54 -16.42
N THR A 1000 -21.54 -60.60 -17.13
CA THR A 1000 -22.41 -60.52 -18.32
C THR A 1000 -23.72 -61.21 -18.02
N ASP A 1001 -24.83 -60.50 -18.18
CA ASP A 1001 -26.15 -61.10 -18.03
C ASP A 1001 -26.52 -61.97 -19.25
N THR A 1002 -27.63 -62.70 -19.16
CA THR A 1002 -28.13 -63.56 -20.24
C THR A 1002 -28.55 -62.80 -21.50
N SER A 1003 -28.72 -61.48 -21.40
CA SER A 1003 -29.05 -60.59 -22.52
C SER A 1003 -27.80 -60.03 -23.20
N GLY A 1004 -26.60 -60.38 -22.71
CA GLY A 1004 -25.33 -59.88 -23.21
C GLY A 1004 -24.92 -58.52 -22.64
N ASN A 1005 -25.68 -57.95 -21.68
CA ASN A 1005 -25.28 -56.70 -21.04
C ASN A 1005 -24.18 -56.98 -20.03
N THR A 1006 -23.11 -56.22 -20.13
CA THR A 1006 -22.01 -56.28 -19.17
C THR A 1006 -22.17 -55.22 -18.07
N THR A 1007 -21.68 -55.55 -16.89
CA THR A 1007 -21.57 -54.63 -15.76
C THR A 1007 -20.19 -54.73 -15.14
N TYR A 1008 -19.57 -53.58 -14.91
CA TYR A 1008 -18.35 -53.48 -14.13
C TYR A 1008 -18.64 -53.61 -12.64
N GLY A 1009 -17.73 -54.28 -11.93
CA GLY A 1009 -17.71 -54.37 -10.49
C GLY A 1009 -16.28 -54.41 -9.99
N ILE A 1010 -16.11 -54.49 -8.67
CA ILE A 1010 -14.81 -54.56 -8.01
C ILE A 1010 -14.72 -55.82 -7.15
N GLY A 1011 -13.59 -56.50 -7.28
CA GLY A 1011 -13.24 -57.71 -6.56
C GLY A 1011 -12.77 -57.44 -5.13
N THR A 1012 -12.30 -58.50 -4.48
CA THR A 1012 -11.76 -58.41 -3.11
C THR A 1012 -10.46 -57.62 -3.12
N ARG A 1013 -10.40 -56.53 -2.35
CA ARG A 1013 -9.20 -55.69 -2.24
C ARG A 1013 -8.01 -56.46 -1.66
N THR A 1014 -6.82 -56.21 -2.18
CA THR A 1014 -5.54 -56.72 -1.65
C THR A 1014 -4.62 -55.57 -1.28
N VAL A 1015 -3.70 -55.78 -0.33
CA VAL A 1015 -2.72 -54.76 0.06
C VAL A 1015 -1.65 -54.65 -1.03
N TYR A 1016 -1.57 -53.50 -1.68
CA TYR A 1016 -0.62 -53.21 -2.75
C TYR A 1016 0.60 -52.44 -2.23
N GLY A 1017 0.37 -51.54 -1.27
CA GLY A 1017 1.40 -50.82 -0.51
C GLY A 1017 1.15 -50.97 0.99
N PRO A 1018 2.03 -51.66 1.74
CA PRO A 1018 1.71 -52.09 3.11
C PRO A 1018 1.86 -51.00 4.19
N SER A 1019 2.57 -49.91 3.91
CA SER A 1019 2.81 -48.83 4.87
C SER A 1019 3.24 -47.52 4.19
N ALA A 1020 3.26 -46.41 4.95
CA ALA A 1020 3.72 -45.07 4.56
C ALA A 1020 2.85 -44.31 3.52
N TRP A 1021 1.68 -44.87 3.18
CA TRP A 1021 0.69 -44.27 2.31
C TRP A 1021 -0.31 -43.39 3.07
N GLN A 1022 0.15 -42.52 3.97
CA GLN A 1022 -0.73 -41.53 4.59
C GLN A 1022 -0.89 -40.30 3.69
N SER A 1023 -2.09 -39.74 3.59
CA SER A 1023 -2.35 -38.52 2.82
C SER A 1023 -1.55 -37.30 3.29
N THR A 1024 -1.14 -37.27 4.57
CA THR A 1024 -0.26 -36.22 5.11
C THR A 1024 1.19 -36.32 4.62
N ASN A 1025 1.65 -37.54 4.30
CA ASN A 1025 3.00 -37.79 3.81
C ASN A 1025 3.05 -37.72 2.27
N ILE A 1026 2.06 -38.36 1.64
CA ILE A 1026 1.86 -38.46 0.20
C ILE A 1026 0.53 -37.76 -0.12
N PRO A 1027 0.46 -36.45 -0.32
CA PRO A 1027 -0.82 -35.80 -0.61
C PRO A 1027 -1.46 -36.25 -1.92
N LEU A 1028 -0.67 -36.56 -2.95
CA LEU A 1028 -1.16 -36.81 -4.31
C LEU A 1028 -0.53 -38.08 -4.89
N PHE A 1029 -1.32 -38.85 -5.64
CA PHE A 1029 -0.83 -39.94 -6.49
C PHE A 1029 -1.76 -40.13 -7.68
N ALA A 1030 -1.20 -40.59 -8.80
CA ALA A 1030 -1.91 -40.81 -10.05
C ALA A 1030 -1.22 -41.87 -10.90
N SER A 1031 -1.96 -42.47 -11.83
CA SER A 1031 -1.47 -43.44 -12.79
C SER A 1031 -2.15 -43.25 -14.13
N THR A 1032 -1.35 -43.27 -15.20
CA THR A 1032 -1.84 -43.14 -16.58
C THR A 1032 -1.59 -44.39 -17.42
N GLY A 1033 -0.95 -45.40 -16.85
CA GLY A 1033 -0.69 -46.68 -17.50
C GLY A 1033 0.75 -47.13 -17.30
N ASN A 1034 1.24 -47.92 -18.26
CA ASN A 1034 2.62 -48.40 -18.26
C ASN A 1034 3.54 -47.32 -18.86
N ALA A 1035 4.50 -46.87 -18.06
CA ALA A 1035 5.42 -45.78 -18.38
C ALA A 1035 6.80 -46.26 -18.84
N GLN A 1036 7.00 -47.58 -18.93
CA GLN A 1036 8.27 -48.22 -19.18
C GLN A 1036 8.23 -48.99 -20.50
N GLY A 1037 8.54 -48.32 -21.60
CA GLY A 1037 8.56 -48.93 -22.91
C GLY A 1037 9.11 -48.02 -24.00
N THR A 1038 9.19 -48.57 -25.20
CA THR A 1038 9.69 -47.86 -26.38
C THR A 1038 8.71 -47.98 -27.53
N VAL A 1039 8.64 -46.93 -28.34
CA VAL A 1039 7.92 -46.95 -29.61
C VAL A 1039 8.86 -47.46 -30.68
N VAL A 1040 8.45 -48.51 -31.39
CA VAL A 1040 9.21 -49.10 -32.50
C VAL A 1040 8.42 -48.98 -33.80
N ASP A 1041 9.11 -48.67 -34.89
CA ASP A 1041 8.54 -48.74 -36.23
C ASP A 1041 8.61 -50.19 -36.75
N THR A 1042 7.45 -50.78 -37.04
CA THR A 1042 7.34 -52.14 -37.58
C THR A 1042 7.55 -52.21 -39.10
N GLY A 1043 7.74 -51.07 -39.76
CA GLY A 1043 7.71 -50.91 -41.21
C GLY A 1043 6.29 -50.80 -41.80
N THR A 1044 5.25 -51.03 -40.98
CA THR A 1044 3.84 -50.83 -41.35
C THR A 1044 3.15 -49.80 -40.46
N TYR A 1045 3.49 -49.79 -39.17
CA TYR A 1045 2.93 -48.89 -38.16
C TYR A 1045 3.88 -48.74 -36.97
N LEU A 1046 3.68 -47.68 -36.17
CA LEU A 1046 4.39 -47.48 -34.91
C LEU A 1046 3.73 -48.30 -33.80
N LYS A 1047 4.52 -48.97 -32.96
CA LYS A 1047 4.03 -49.85 -31.89
C LYS A 1047 4.72 -49.55 -30.57
N PHE A 1048 3.95 -49.41 -29.50
CA PHE A 1048 4.51 -49.41 -28.15
C PHE A 1048 4.87 -50.83 -27.71
N VAL A 1049 6.11 -50.99 -27.25
CA VAL A 1049 6.66 -52.23 -26.74
C VAL A 1049 7.08 -52.01 -25.29
N PRO A 1050 6.36 -52.59 -24.32
CA PRO A 1050 6.76 -52.55 -22.93
C PRO A 1050 8.16 -53.10 -22.72
N THR A 1051 8.87 -52.57 -21.74
CA THR A 1051 10.15 -53.12 -21.28
C THR A 1051 9.89 -54.51 -20.71
N THR A 1052 10.67 -55.50 -21.14
CA THR A 1052 10.47 -56.90 -20.70
C THR A 1052 10.54 -57.01 -19.17
N GLY A 1053 9.50 -57.60 -18.57
CA GLY A 1053 9.33 -57.74 -17.13
C GLY A 1053 8.76 -56.51 -16.43
N GLN A 1054 8.38 -55.46 -17.18
CA GLN A 1054 7.74 -54.23 -16.70
C GLN A 1054 6.45 -53.99 -17.50
N GLU A 1055 5.66 -55.03 -17.73
CA GLU A 1055 4.41 -54.94 -18.49
C GLU A 1055 3.25 -54.36 -17.68
N THR A 1056 3.34 -54.44 -16.35
CA THR A 1056 2.32 -53.94 -15.44
C THR A 1056 2.29 -52.41 -15.37
N PRO A 1057 1.10 -51.79 -15.28
CA PRO A 1057 0.96 -50.35 -15.13
C PRO A 1057 1.70 -49.76 -13.91
N ASP A 1058 2.22 -48.55 -14.10
CA ASP A 1058 3.01 -47.82 -13.12
C ASP A 1058 2.23 -46.67 -12.49
N PHE A 1059 2.77 -46.02 -11.46
CA PHE A 1059 2.15 -44.82 -10.90
C PHE A 1059 3.18 -43.84 -10.31
N TRP A 1060 2.74 -42.61 -10.07
CA TRP A 1060 3.53 -41.57 -9.45
C TRP A 1060 2.87 -41.02 -8.20
N ALA A 1061 3.69 -40.51 -7.29
CA ALA A 1061 3.24 -39.93 -6.04
C ALA A 1061 4.11 -38.73 -5.63
N VAL A 1062 3.47 -37.70 -5.08
CA VAL A 1062 4.16 -36.50 -4.56
C VAL A 1062 4.38 -36.65 -3.07
N PHE A 1063 5.61 -36.43 -2.61
CA PHE A 1063 5.98 -36.37 -1.20
C PHE A 1063 6.24 -34.92 -0.78
N LYS A 1064 5.59 -34.46 0.29
CA LYS A 1064 5.84 -33.11 0.86
C LYS A 1064 6.90 -33.10 1.97
N ALA A 1065 7.06 -34.21 2.70
CA ALA A 1065 8.07 -34.32 3.75
C ALA A 1065 9.47 -34.58 3.17
N ALA A 1066 10.50 -33.97 3.76
CA ALA A 1066 11.88 -34.06 3.27
C ALA A 1066 12.47 -35.49 3.35
N PRO A 1067 13.14 -36.00 2.28
CA PRO A 1067 13.29 -35.38 0.97
C PRO A 1067 11.98 -35.47 0.16
N GLY A 1068 11.37 -34.31 -0.06
CA GLY A 1068 10.15 -34.16 -0.85
C GLY A 1068 10.46 -34.33 -2.34
N GLY A 1069 9.43 -34.50 -3.16
CA GLY A 1069 9.60 -34.70 -4.60
C GLY A 1069 8.55 -35.61 -5.22
N LEU A 1070 8.51 -35.60 -6.55
CA LEU A 1070 7.70 -36.51 -7.35
C LEU A 1070 8.45 -37.83 -7.51
N ARG A 1071 7.80 -38.93 -7.16
CA ARG A 1071 8.37 -40.27 -7.19
C ARG A 1071 7.62 -41.16 -8.17
N PHE A 1072 8.38 -41.90 -8.97
CA PHE A 1072 7.92 -42.96 -9.85
C PHE A 1072 7.94 -44.30 -9.12
N TYR A 1073 6.92 -45.12 -9.33
CA TYR A 1073 6.79 -46.47 -8.78
C TYR A 1073 6.50 -47.46 -9.91
N PRO A 1074 7.48 -48.33 -10.23
CA PRO A 1074 7.24 -49.44 -11.15
C PRO A 1074 6.15 -50.36 -10.62
N GLY A 1075 5.17 -50.71 -11.44
CA GLY A 1075 4.12 -51.65 -11.07
C GLY A 1075 4.61 -53.09 -10.99
N THR A 1076 3.87 -53.93 -10.27
CA THR A 1076 3.95 -55.39 -10.35
C THR A 1076 2.54 -55.98 -10.15
N PRO A 1077 2.27 -57.24 -10.50
CA PRO A 1077 0.90 -57.78 -10.41
C PRO A 1077 0.29 -57.80 -8.99
N THR A 1078 1.12 -57.70 -7.94
CA THR A 1078 0.69 -57.83 -6.54
C THR A 1078 1.18 -56.70 -5.63
N GLY A 1079 1.88 -55.70 -6.17
CA GLY A 1079 2.47 -54.60 -5.41
C GLY A 1079 3.27 -53.64 -6.30
N HIS A 1080 4.22 -52.93 -5.74
CA HIS A 1080 5.07 -52.00 -6.50
C HIS A 1080 6.56 -52.19 -6.21
N GLY A 1081 7.39 -51.83 -7.19
CA GLY A 1081 8.85 -51.79 -7.09
C GLY A 1081 9.37 -50.69 -6.17
N THR A 1082 10.69 -50.54 -6.14
CA THR A 1082 11.35 -49.47 -5.38
C THR A 1082 11.16 -48.13 -6.09
N SER A 1083 10.70 -47.12 -5.36
CA SER A 1083 10.43 -45.79 -5.92
C SER A 1083 11.70 -45.05 -6.31
N VAL A 1084 11.65 -44.29 -7.42
CA VAL A 1084 12.74 -43.39 -7.87
C VAL A 1084 12.24 -41.94 -7.86
N ILE A 1085 13.07 -40.97 -7.46
CA ILE A 1085 12.73 -39.55 -7.55
C ILE A 1085 12.94 -39.10 -9.01
N VAL A 1086 11.89 -38.57 -9.65
CA VAL A 1086 11.88 -38.29 -11.10
C VAL A 1086 11.47 -36.85 -11.47
N GLY A 1087 11.28 -35.96 -10.50
CA GLY A 1087 10.89 -34.56 -10.72
C GLY A 1087 11.73 -33.56 -9.94
N ASP A 1088 11.73 -32.31 -10.41
CA ASP A 1088 12.39 -31.18 -9.74
C ASP A 1088 11.66 -30.83 -8.44
N THR A 1089 12.43 -30.58 -7.37
CA THR A 1089 11.96 -29.96 -6.13
C THR A 1089 11.06 -28.73 -6.36
N ALA A 1090 11.36 -27.89 -7.35
CA ALA A 1090 10.57 -26.70 -7.67
C ALA A 1090 9.15 -27.05 -8.16
N LEU A 1091 8.99 -28.10 -8.96
CA LEU A 1091 7.67 -28.59 -9.39
C LEU A 1091 6.80 -28.94 -8.17
N THR A 1092 7.37 -29.63 -7.19
CA THR A 1092 6.60 -30.19 -6.07
C THR A 1092 6.13 -29.18 -5.03
N GLN A 1093 6.69 -27.97 -5.01
CA GLN A 1093 6.22 -26.91 -4.12
C GLN A 1093 4.91 -26.30 -4.60
N ASP A 1094 4.71 -26.25 -5.91
CA ASP A 1094 3.61 -25.49 -6.51
C ASP A 1094 2.43 -26.38 -6.96
N VAL A 1095 2.62 -27.69 -7.09
CA VAL A 1095 1.55 -28.63 -7.51
C VAL A 1095 0.52 -28.84 -6.41
N VAL A 1096 -0.75 -28.65 -6.77
CA VAL A 1096 -1.93 -28.83 -5.91
C VAL A 1096 -2.82 -30.00 -6.35
N GLY A 1097 -2.62 -30.55 -7.55
CA GLY A 1097 -3.27 -31.76 -8.05
C GLY A 1097 -2.40 -32.51 -9.07
N LEU A 1098 -2.53 -33.84 -9.13
CA LEU A 1098 -1.82 -34.75 -10.04
C LEU A 1098 -2.83 -35.75 -10.59
N PHE A 1099 -2.82 -35.99 -11.91
CA PHE A 1099 -3.85 -36.77 -12.61
C PHE A 1099 -3.24 -37.65 -13.69
#